data_AF-A9H0J6-F1
#
_entry.id   AF-A9H0J6-F1
#
_cell.length_a   1.000
_cell.length_b   1.000
_cell.length_c   1.000
_cell.angle_alpha   90.00
_cell.angle_beta   90.00
_cell.angle_gamma   90.00
#
_symmetry.space_group_name_H-M   'P 1'
#
loop_
_entity.id
_entity.type
_entity.pdbx_description
1 polymer ?
#
loop_
_entity_poly.entity_id
_entity_poly.type
_entity_poly.pdbx_seq_one_letter_code
_entity_poly.pdbx_strand_id
1 'polypeptide(L)'
;MTTPPAPSDASWTAEVRAMLAGLRGRLTQGAPLGPRTWFRVGGPAEILLQPADTQDLADALHRLPPDVPVTVLGACSNVIIRDGGIDGVVIRLGGGFADIVAEPDGLVVGAACLDMVVAERAAEAGLKGLEFLAGIPGSIGGAVAMNAGAHGSDVATVLDWADIITRDGNSVRLSGPALGFGYRRSALPAGAVVVRARLRAAPAAPADIRQAIAAIRQSREESQPTRARTGGSTFRNPDPSVTDRKAWELIDSAGCRGLTMDGAQVSTKHCNFILNTGDATAAAPGTPGRERAQAGARPYRRHAGVGNQADRPSRHPIPDRDSHWGRRTVMTRPRTITVLTGGLSAERTVSLSSGAGISAALREEGFDVRVLDAGPDLGAIVADLTAHRPDVVFNALHGRFGEDGSIQGVLDWMNIPYTHSGVRASAMAMDKAAARSAFRAAGLPVAQGGVIAIADFPAADPLPAPYVIKPLNEGSSVGVEIVRPGTNRRAAIADAWTYGPLALVEEFIPGRELTVGVMGDRALTVTDITPNPDAGHEFYDYAAKYQNGGSRHILPARIHPDAFAQALDLAVAAHRALGCAGASRTDFRYDDTQCGDGPGRLVILEVNTQPGMTPTSLLPEQAGACGIPYGALCRWMVEHAACRT
;
A
#
# COMPACT_ATOMS: atom_id res chain seq x y z
N MET A 1 27.73 14.02 35.07
CA MET A 1 26.77 12.89 34.96
C MET A 1 26.47 12.72 33.49
N THR A 2 26.71 11.55 32.92
CA THR A 2 26.39 11.24 31.53
C THR A 2 24.89 11.07 31.36
N THR A 3 24.31 11.73 30.36
CA THR A 3 22.94 11.49 29.91
C THR A 3 22.75 10.00 29.59
N PRO A 4 21.60 9.38 29.93
CA PRO A 4 21.30 8.05 29.43
C PRO A 4 21.19 8.12 27.89
N PRO A 5 21.70 7.14 27.14
CA PRO A 5 21.40 7.06 25.72
C PRO A 5 19.89 6.84 25.53
N ALA A 6 19.34 7.35 24.44
CA ALA A 6 18.04 6.88 23.95
C ALA A 6 18.07 5.35 23.77
N PRO A 7 16.96 4.62 23.98
CA PRO A 7 16.93 3.18 23.72
C PRO A 7 17.23 2.94 22.24
N SER A 8 18.43 2.43 21.98
CA SER A 8 18.86 1.97 20.66
C SER A 8 18.08 0.73 20.23
N ASP A 9 18.03 0.42 18.94
CA ASP A 9 17.47 -0.84 18.40
C ASP A 9 18.02 -2.12 19.07
N ALA A 10 19.20 -2.01 19.71
CA ALA A 10 19.77 -3.07 20.52
C ALA A 10 18.95 -3.43 21.80
N SER A 11 18.04 -2.58 22.29
CA SER A 11 17.19 -2.92 23.46
C SER A 11 16.13 -3.93 23.05
N TRP A 12 15.29 -3.62 22.06
CA TRP A 12 14.18 -4.48 21.69
C TRP A 12 14.66 -5.81 21.10
N THR A 13 15.74 -5.81 20.32
CA THR A 13 16.33 -7.07 19.82
C THR A 13 16.86 -7.93 20.97
N ALA A 14 17.38 -7.32 22.05
CA ALA A 14 17.75 -8.05 23.26
C ALA A 14 16.53 -8.55 24.05
N GLU A 15 15.45 -7.77 24.13
CA GLU A 15 14.18 -8.14 24.76
C GLU A 15 13.53 -9.33 24.05
N VAL A 16 13.39 -9.30 22.72
CA VAL A 16 12.85 -10.43 21.94
C VAL A 16 13.75 -11.66 22.05
N ARG A 17 15.08 -11.50 22.06
CA ARG A 17 16.01 -12.61 22.32
C ARG A 17 15.89 -13.17 23.75
N ALA A 18 15.53 -12.36 24.73
CA ALA A 18 15.26 -12.81 26.10
C ALA A 18 13.92 -13.57 26.20
N MET A 19 12.86 -13.10 25.53
CA MET A 19 11.57 -13.80 25.43
C MET A 19 11.73 -15.19 24.77
N LEU A 20 12.57 -15.26 23.74
CA LEU A 20 12.89 -16.50 23.00
C LEU A 20 14.04 -17.32 23.64
N ALA A 21 14.49 -16.97 24.85
CA ALA A 21 15.53 -17.72 25.54
C ALA A 21 15.07 -19.15 25.91
N GLY A 22 16.00 -20.10 25.86
CA GLY A 22 15.74 -21.51 26.18
C GLY A 22 15.00 -22.30 25.09
N LEU A 23 14.69 -21.70 23.94
CA LEU A 23 14.32 -22.48 22.74
C LEU A 23 15.50 -23.35 22.28
N ARG A 24 15.16 -24.49 21.66
CA ARG A 24 16.12 -25.45 21.10
C ARG A 24 16.56 -25.06 19.69
N GLY A 25 15.72 -24.30 18.99
CA GLY A 25 16.00 -23.73 17.69
C GLY A 25 17.12 -22.70 17.71
N ARG A 26 17.66 -22.40 16.52
CA ARG A 26 18.75 -21.44 16.37
C ARG A 26 18.19 -20.04 16.16
N LEU A 27 18.60 -19.10 17.02
CA LEU A 27 18.40 -17.67 16.82
C LEU A 27 19.69 -17.03 16.30
N THR A 28 19.59 -16.23 15.24
CA THR A 28 20.72 -15.49 14.65
C THR A 28 20.31 -14.04 14.43
N GLN A 29 20.93 -13.11 15.16
CA GLN A 29 20.73 -11.68 14.95
C GLN A 29 21.47 -11.19 13.69
N GLY A 30 20.89 -10.27 12.93
CA GLY A 30 21.52 -9.67 11.74
C GLY A 30 21.84 -10.69 10.63
N ALA A 31 21.06 -11.77 10.52
CA ALA A 31 21.39 -12.90 9.68
C ALA A 31 21.23 -12.56 8.18
N PRO A 32 22.28 -12.66 7.33
CA PRO A 32 22.20 -12.23 5.94
C PRO A 32 21.19 -13.09 5.14
N LEU A 33 20.21 -12.43 4.53
CA LEU A 33 19.19 -13.07 3.70
C LEU A 33 19.54 -13.05 2.21
N GLY A 34 20.28 -12.05 1.73
CA GLY A 34 20.70 -11.95 0.32
C GLY A 34 21.32 -13.23 -0.25
N PRO A 35 22.33 -13.84 0.41
CA PRO A 35 22.89 -15.12 -0.03
C PRO A 35 21.91 -16.30 -0.03
N ARG A 36 20.71 -16.15 0.56
CA ARG A 36 19.67 -17.17 0.69
C ARG A 36 18.52 -17.01 -0.30
N THR A 37 18.34 -15.85 -0.94
CA THR A 37 17.30 -15.62 -1.96
C THR A 37 17.74 -16.16 -3.33
N TRP A 38 16.79 -16.53 -4.19
CA TRP A 38 17.11 -17.02 -5.54
C TRP A 38 17.67 -15.93 -6.46
N PHE A 39 17.23 -14.68 -6.26
CA PHE A 39 17.75 -13.51 -6.95
C PHE A 39 19.10 -13.02 -6.37
N ARG A 40 19.52 -13.54 -5.21
CA ARG A 40 20.77 -13.22 -4.49
C ARG A 40 20.90 -11.75 -4.04
N VAL A 41 19.79 -11.13 -3.68
CA VAL A 41 19.68 -9.77 -3.13
C VAL A 41 18.95 -9.75 -1.80
N GLY A 42 19.16 -8.69 -1.01
CA GLY A 42 18.46 -8.43 0.24
C GLY A 42 19.37 -8.39 1.46
N GLY A 43 18.96 -7.55 2.42
CA GLY A 43 19.69 -7.27 3.66
C GLY A 43 19.59 -8.38 4.71
N PRO A 44 19.86 -8.05 5.97
CA PRO A 44 19.75 -9.01 7.08
C PRO A 44 18.29 -9.25 7.49
N ALA A 45 18.00 -10.43 8.05
CA ALA A 45 16.94 -10.58 9.03
C ALA A 45 17.46 -9.99 10.34
N GLU A 46 16.66 -9.17 10.99
CA GLU A 46 17.03 -8.62 12.29
C GLU A 46 17.17 -9.72 13.34
N ILE A 47 16.17 -10.61 13.43
CA ILE A 47 16.29 -11.93 14.08
C ILE A 47 15.85 -13.01 13.10
N LEU A 48 16.75 -13.95 12.76
CA LEU A 48 16.39 -15.20 12.09
C LEU A 48 16.20 -16.31 13.13
N LEU A 49 14.97 -16.79 13.28
CA LEU A 49 14.61 -17.98 14.04
C LEU A 49 14.53 -19.20 13.11
N GLN A 50 15.29 -20.25 13.46
CA GLN A 50 15.19 -21.57 12.85
C GLN A 50 14.77 -22.58 13.93
N PRO A 51 13.46 -22.83 14.11
CA PRO A 51 12.96 -23.70 15.16
C PRO A 51 13.47 -25.14 14.99
N ALA A 52 13.65 -25.86 16.10
CA ALA A 52 14.11 -27.24 16.09
C ALA A 52 13.04 -28.21 15.54
N ASP A 53 11.78 -28.01 15.94
CA ASP A 53 10.60 -28.78 15.53
C ASP A 53 9.31 -27.97 15.77
N THR A 54 8.16 -28.60 15.52
CA THR A 54 6.83 -28.01 15.67
C THR A 54 6.54 -27.45 17.06
N GLN A 55 7.00 -28.10 18.15
CA GLN A 55 6.78 -27.60 19.51
C GLN A 55 7.66 -26.38 19.79
N ASP A 56 8.91 -26.41 19.33
CA ASP A 56 9.83 -25.27 19.46
C ASP A 56 9.31 -24.03 18.71
N LEU A 57 8.62 -24.23 17.59
CA LEU A 57 7.92 -23.16 16.85
C LEU A 57 6.66 -22.65 17.57
N ALA A 58 5.84 -23.54 18.12
CA ALA A 58 4.67 -23.18 18.93
C ALA A 58 5.08 -22.35 20.14
N ASP A 59 6.06 -22.82 20.91
CA ASP A 59 6.64 -22.10 22.05
C ASP A 59 7.16 -20.72 21.64
N ALA A 60 7.85 -20.62 20.49
CA ALA A 60 8.37 -19.35 20.00
C ALA A 60 7.25 -18.35 19.66
N LEU A 61 6.24 -18.78 18.89
CA LEU A 61 5.13 -17.91 18.48
C LEU A 61 4.26 -17.50 19.67
N HIS A 62 4.04 -18.39 20.63
CA HIS A 62 3.31 -18.10 21.86
C HIS A 62 4.02 -17.05 22.74
N ARG A 63 5.36 -17.08 22.79
CA ARG A 63 6.17 -16.13 23.58
C ARG A 63 6.35 -14.76 22.91
N LEU A 64 6.09 -14.65 21.60
CA LEU A 64 6.24 -13.39 20.88
C LEU A 64 5.00 -12.49 21.04
N PRO A 65 5.14 -11.28 21.61
CA PRO A 65 4.05 -10.30 21.70
C PRO A 65 3.36 -10.09 20.34
N PRO A 66 2.02 -9.96 20.25
CA PRO A 66 1.30 -9.95 18.97
C PRO A 66 1.72 -8.85 17.98
N ASP A 67 2.26 -7.75 18.50
CA ASP A 67 2.78 -6.59 17.78
C ASP A 67 4.19 -6.81 17.19
N VAL A 68 4.96 -7.80 17.65
CA VAL A 68 6.24 -8.15 17.02
C VAL A 68 5.99 -8.70 15.61
N PRO A 69 6.56 -8.09 14.55
CA PRO A 69 6.40 -8.57 13.19
C PRO A 69 7.04 -9.96 13.01
N VAL A 70 6.32 -10.86 12.34
CA VAL A 70 6.79 -12.21 12.03
C VAL A 70 6.68 -12.45 10.53
N THR A 71 7.81 -12.76 9.88
CA THR A 71 7.87 -13.07 8.44
C THR A 71 8.32 -14.51 8.22
N VAL A 72 7.52 -15.31 7.53
CA VAL A 72 7.85 -16.72 7.25
C VAL A 72 8.55 -16.83 5.89
N LEU A 73 9.74 -17.42 5.86
CA LEU A 73 10.50 -17.67 4.63
C LEU A 73 10.76 -19.17 4.42
N GLY A 74 10.27 -19.69 3.30
CA GLY A 74 10.60 -21.04 2.80
C GLY A 74 11.92 -21.08 2.03
N ALA A 75 11.91 -21.66 0.82
CA ALA A 75 13.08 -21.73 -0.06
C ALA A 75 13.52 -20.39 -0.69
N CYS A 76 12.84 -19.27 -0.40
CA CYS A 76 13.09 -17.92 -0.93
C CYS A 76 13.13 -17.81 -2.47
N SER A 77 12.33 -18.62 -3.18
CA SER A 77 12.20 -18.65 -4.64
C SER A 77 11.24 -17.61 -5.21
N ASN A 78 10.29 -17.14 -4.39
CA ASN A 78 9.20 -16.24 -4.78
C ASN A 78 9.16 -14.96 -3.91
N VAL A 79 10.33 -14.45 -3.53
CA VAL A 79 10.49 -13.21 -2.75
C VAL A 79 11.65 -12.39 -3.30
N ILE A 80 11.51 -11.06 -3.25
CA ILE A 80 12.62 -10.10 -3.37
C ILE A 80 12.69 -9.39 -2.02
N ILE A 81 13.81 -9.54 -1.34
CA ILE A 81 14.06 -8.93 -0.03
C ILE A 81 14.82 -7.63 -0.29
N ARG A 82 14.39 -6.52 0.31
CA ARG A 82 15.07 -5.22 0.16
C ARG A 82 16.44 -5.24 0.81
N ASP A 83 17.36 -4.40 0.34
CA ASP A 83 18.72 -4.35 0.89
C ASP A 83 18.78 -3.81 2.33
N GLY A 84 17.74 -3.10 2.79
CA GLY A 84 17.56 -2.74 4.19
C GLY A 84 17.33 -3.96 5.12
N GLY A 85 16.82 -5.07 4.59
CA GLY A 85 16.58 -6.29 5.36
C GLY A 85 15.09 -6.60 5.58
N ILE A 86 14.81 -7.32 6.68
CA ILE A 86 13.48 -7.59 7.21
C ILE A 86 13.52 -7.38 8.73
N ASP A 87 12.72 -6.43 9.18
CA ASP A 87 12.54 -6.07 10.58
C ASP A 87 11.76 -7.16 11.34
N GLY A 88 11.97 -7.27 12.65
CA GLY A 88 11.28 -8.27 13.48
C GLY A 88 11.88 -9.68 13.41
N VAL A 89 11.02 -10.70 13.50
CA VAL A 89 11.42 -12.11 13.53
C VAL A 89 11.13 -12.80 12.20
N VAL A 90 12.19 -13.18 11.50
CA VAL A 90 12.10 -14.05 10.32
C VAL A 90 12.14 -15.51 10.76
N ILE A 91 11.09 -16.26 10.45
CA ILE A 91 11.01 -17.71 10.72
C ILE A 91 11.40 -18.47 9.45
N ARG A 92 12.36 -19.39 9.57
CA ARG A 92 12.73 -20.31 8.49
C ARG A 92 12.83 -21.75 8.99
N LEU A 93 11.93 -22.59 8.49
CA LEU A 93 11.90 -24.01 8.79
C LEU A 93 13.13 -24.73 8.20
N GLY A 94 13.61 -25.74 8.93
CA GLY A 94 14.84 -26.49 8.63
C GLY A 94 14.62 -28.00 8.67
N GLY A 95 15.66 -28.76 9.04
CA GLY A 95 15.66 -30.23 8.98
C GLY A 95 14.56 -30.92 9.80
N GLY A 96 14.14 -30.35 10.93
CA GLY A 96 13.02 -30.85 11.74
C GLY A 96 11.61 -30.63 11.16
N PHE A 97 11.54 -30.22 9.89
CA PHE A 97 10.32 -30.05 9.09
C PHE A 97 10.54 -30.57 7.65
N ALA A 98 11.52 -31.47 7.44
CA ALA A 98 11.96 -31.96 6.13
C ALA A 98 11.71 -33.47 5.95
N ASP A 99 10.90 -34.05 6.83
CA ASP A 99 10.45 -35.43 6.88
C ASP A 99 9.39 -35.73 5.80
N ILE A 100 9.49 -36.92 5.19
CA ILE A 100 8.61 -37.42 4.12
C ILE A 100 8.24 -38.86 4.46
N VAL A 101 6.95 -39.13 4.63
CA VAL A 101 6.38 -40.45 4.90
C VAL A 101 5.44 -40.82 3.75
N ALA A 102 5.61 -42.01 3.20
CA ALA A 102 4.72 -42.53 2.15
C ALA A 102 3.54 -43.30 2.77
N GLU A 103 2.35 -43.04 2.23
CA GLU A 103 1.10 -43.74 2.54
C GLU A 103 0.58 -44.41 1.24
N PRO A 104 -0.36 -45.38 1.30
CA PRO A 104 -0.83 -46.10 0.10
C PRO A 104 -1.47 -45.22 -0.98
N ASP A 105 -2.01 -44.06 -0.59
CA ASP A 105 -2.75 -43.10 -1.44
C ASP A 105 -2.20 -41.66 -1.33
N GLY A 106 -0.95 -41.48 -0.89
CA GLY A 106 -0.39 -40.14 -0.73
C GLY A 106 0.95 -40.06 -0.02
N LEU A 107 1.40 -38.83 0.21
CA LEU A 107 2.57 -38.52 1.03
C LEU A 107 2.20 -37.56 2.16
N VAL A 108 2.72 -37.81 3.36
CA VAL A 108 2.77 -36.83 4.44
C VAL A 108 4.16 -36.20 4.43
N VAL A 109 4.21 -34.87 4.28
CA VAL A 109 5.43 -34.10 3.98
C VAL A 109 5.58 -32.89 4.90
N GLY A 110 6.77 -32.71 5.46
CA GLY A 110 7.14 -31.52 6.22
C GLY A 110 7.27 -30.28 5.34
N ALA A 111 6.96 -29.11 5.87
CA ALA A 111 6.88 -27.86 5.11
C ALA A 111 8.23 -27.33 4.56
N ALA A 112 9.36 -27.80 5.09
CA ALA A 112 10.70 -27.49 4.59
C ALA A 112 11.16 -28.42 3.45
N CYS A 113 10.42 -29.49 3.14
CA CYS A 113 10.69 -30.34 1.98
C CYS A 113 10.65 -29.50 0.69
N LEU A 114 11.64 -29.68 -0.19
CA LEU A 114 11.64 -29.03 -1.50
C LEU A 114 10.66 -29.71 -2.44
N ASP A 115 9.94 -28.93 -3.25
CA ASP A 115 8.88 -29.41 -4.14
C ASP A 115 9.37 -30.53 -5.08
N MET A 116 10.56 -30.34 -5.67
CA MET A 116 11.26 -31.33 -6.49
C MET A 116 11.56 -32.66 -5.76
N VAL A 117 11.97 -32.59 -4.49
CA VAL A 117 12.28 -33.79 -3.69
C VAL A 117 11.00 -34.56 -3.38
N VAL A 118 9.89 -33.86 -3.11
CA VAL A 118 8.59 -34.52 -2.92
C VAL A 118 8.12 -35.23 -4.19
N ALA A 119 8.30 -34.62 -5.37
CA ALA A 119 8.02 -35.29 -6.65
C ALA A 119 8.86 -36.56 -6.86
N GLU A 120 10.17 -36.52 -6.58
CA GLU A 120 11.05 -37.69 -6.68
C GLU A 120 10.67 -38.80 -5.69
N ARG A 121 10.33 -38.46 -4.45
CA ARG A 121 9.90 -39.43 -3.43
C ARG A 121 8.53 -40.03 -3.75
N ALA A 122 7.63 -39.28 -4.37
CA ALA A 122 6.38 -39.80 -4.91
C ALA A 122 6.65 -40.83 -6.02
N ALA A 123 7.55 -40.51 -6.96
CA ALA A 123 7.95 -41.43 -8.02
C ALA A 123 8.63 -42.71 -7.49
N GLU A 124 9.47 -42.61 -6.46
CA GLU A 124 10.05 -43.77 -5.77
C GLU A 124 8.99 -44.66 -5.11
N ALA A 125 7.96 -44.06 -4.50
CA ALA A 125 6.85 -44.77 -3.86
C ALA A 125 5.80 -45.30 -4.86
N GLY A 126 5.90 -44.99 -6.16
CA GLY A 126 4.90 -45.37 -7.16
C GLY A 126 3.61 -44.55 -7.06
N LEU A 127 3.70 -43.28 -6.67
CA LEU A 127 2.57 -42.38 -6.41
C LEU A 127 2.51 -41.24 -7.45
N LYS A 128 1.53 -41.30 -8.37
CA LYS A 128 1.28 -40.29 -9.41
C LYS A 128 0.35 -39.16 -8.93
N GLY A 129 0.46 -37.99 -9.57
CA GLY A 129 -0.32 -36.78 -9.28
C GLY A 129 0.50 -35.63 -8.68
N LEU A 130 1.74 -35.89 -8.25
CA LEU A 130 2.66 -34.92 -7.62
C LEU A 130 3.80 -34.47 -8.55
N GLU A 131 3.82 -34.91 -9.80
CA GLU A 131 4.88 -34.63 -10.78
C GLU A 131 5.03 -33.14 -11.08
N PHE A 132 3.92 -32.38 -11.02
CA PHE A 132 3.89 -30.95 -11.27
C PHE A 132 4.81 -30.14 -10.33
N LEU A 133 5.06 -30.66 -9.11
CA LEU A 133 5.98 -30.06 -8.14
C LEU A 133 7.43 -30.00 -8.66
N ALA A 134 7.84 -30.90 -9.56
CA ALA A 134 9.15 -30.84 -10.22
C ALA A 134 9.32 -29.60 -11.12
N GLY A 135 8.22 -28.99 -11.55
CA GLY A 135 8.20 -27.73 -12.28
C GLY A 135 8.30 -26.48 -11.39
N ILE A 136 8.19 -26.63 -10.07
CA ILE A 136 8.02 -25.52 -9.12
C ILE A 136 9.29 -25.33 -8.26
N PRO A 137 9.90 -24.14 -8.28
CA PRO A 137 10.92 -23.74 -7.32
C PRO A 137 10.29 -23.38 -5.96
N GLY A 138 10.55 -24.17 -4.92
CA GLY A 138 9.99 -23.86 -3.60
C GLY A 138 10.21 -24.95 -2.55
N SER A 139 9.44 -24.81 -1.48
CA SER A 139 9.23 -25.83 -0.46
C SER A 139 7.74 -25.95 -0.16
N ILE A 140 7.30 -27.11 0.34
CA ILE A 140 5.87 -27.43 0.48
C ILE A 140 5.11 -26.38 1.30
N GLY A 141 5.70 -25.82 2.37
CA GLY A 141 5.04 -24.75 3.13
C GLY A 141 4.72 -23.51 2.29
N GLY A 142 5.62 -23.13 1.38
CA GLY A 142 5.39 -22.07 0.41
C GLY A 142 4.43 -22.49 -0.70
N ALA A 143 4.48 -23.74 -1.13
CA ALA A 143 3.56 -24.29 -2.13
C ALA A 143 2.10 -24.29 -1.63
N VAL A 144 1.87 -24.71 -0.38
CA VAL A 144 0.57 -24.60 0.30
C VAL A 144 0.16 -23.14 0.45
N ALA A 145 1.01 -22.28 1.00
CA ALA A 145 0.66 -20.88 1.25
C ALA A 145 0.23 -20.12 -0.03
N MET A 146 0.86 -20.43 -1.16
CA MET A 146 0.63 -19.76 -2.44
C MET A 146 -0.33 -20.48 -3.39
N ASN A 147 -0.91 -21.63 -3.04
CA ASN A 147 -1.51 -22.57 -4.00
C ASN A 147 -0.63 -22.72 -5.26
N ALA A 148 0.58 -23.23 -5.09
CA ALA A 148 1.52 -23.34 -6.19
C ALA A 148 1.06 -24.39 -7.20
N GLY A 149 0.99 -23.98 -8.47
CA GLY A 149 0.63 -24.87 -9.57
C GLY A 149 1.50 -24.66 -10.80
N ALA A 150 1.60 -25.71 -11.61
CA ALA A 150 2.33 -25.79 -12.87
C ALA A 150 1.81 -26.99 -13.68
N HIS A 151 2.07 -27.03 -14.99
CA HIS A 151 1.80 -28.19 -15.86
C HIS A 151 0.38 -28.82 -15.73
N GLY A 152 -0.65 -27.97 -15.50
CA GLY A 152 -2.05 -28.40 -15.43
C GLY A 152 -2.55 -28.88 -14.07
N SER A 153 -1.74 -28.78 -13.00
CA SER A 153 -2.16 -29.12 -11.63
C SER A 153 -1.67 -28.07 -10.60
N ASP A 154 -2.23 -28.11 -9.40
CA ASP A 154 -1.88 -27.25 -8.27
C ASP A 154 -2.02 -27.97 -6.92
N VAL A 155 -1.56 -27.33 -5.83
CA VAL A 155 -1.66 -27.88 -4.48
C VAL A 155 -3.13 -28.08 -4.06
N ALA A 156 -4.05 -27.20 -4.45
CA ALA A 156 -5.48 -27.33 -4.12
C ALA A 156 -6.08 -28.66 -4.62
N THR A 157 -5.65 -29.12 -5.79
CA THR A 157 -6.07 -30.40 -6.39
C THR A 157 -5.69 -31.61 -5.54
N VAL A 158 -4.49 -31.58 -4.94
CA VAL A 158 -3.90 -32.75 -4.25
C VAL A 158 -3.94 -32.69 -2.72
N LEU A 159 -4.11 -31.52 -2.10
CA LEU A 159 -4.06 -31.38 -0.64
C LEU A 159 -5.28 -32.01 0.06
N ASP A 160 -5.02 -32.87 1.05
CA ASP A 160 -6.04 -33.31 2.02
C ASP A 160 -6.13 -32.35 3.20
N TRP A 161 -4.98 -32.09 3.83
CA TRP A 161 -4.87 -31.23 5.00
C TRP A 161 -3.46 -30.65 5.14
N ALA A 162 -3.36 -29.53 5.83
CA ALA A 162 -2.12 -28.95 6.32
C ALA A 162 -2.19 -28.77 7.84
N ASP A 163 -1.14 -29.19 8.55
CA ASP A 163 -0.91 -28.79 9.93
C ASP A 163 -0.21 -27.43 9.92
N ILE A 164 -0.76 -26.50 10.69
CA ILE A 164 -0.24 -25.15 10.89
C ILE A 164 0.02 -24.87 12.37
N ILE A 165 0.94 -23.95 12.65
CA ILE A 165 1.04 -23.27 13.94
C ILE A 165 0.57 -21.84 13.75
N THR A 166 -0.44 -21.41 14.49
CA THR A 166 -1.01 -20.05 14.43
C THR A 166 -0.14 -19.04 15.19
N ARG A 167 -0.40 -17.73 15.00
CA ARG A 167 0.44 -16.64 15.53
C ARG A 167 0.52 -16.60 17.07
N ASP A 168 -0.46 -17.18 17.75
CA ASP A 168 -0.57 -17.37 19.20
C ASP A 168 0.04 -18.70 19.71
N GLY A 169 0.65 -19.49 18.81
CA GLY A 169 1.34 -20.75 19.10
C GLY A 169 0.47 -22.01 19.06
N ASN A 170 -0.82 -21.91 18.74
CA ASN A 170 -1.71 -23.07 18.70
C ASN A 170 -1.48 -23.96 17.47
N SER A 171 -1.55 -25.28 17.66
CA SER A 171 -1.47 -26.26 16.56
C SER A 171 -2.86 -26.55 16.00
N VAL A 172 -3.04 -26.32 14.70
CA VAL A 172 -4.34 -26.48 14.01
C VAL A 172 -4.15 -27.30 12.74
N ARG A 173 -5.04 -28.26 12.48
CA ARG A 173 -5.15 -28.95 11.19
C ARG A 173 -6.26 -28.32 10.35
N LEU A 174 -5.91 -27.80 9.18
CA LEU A 174 -6.86 -27.28 8.20
C LEU A 174 -7.00 -28.29 7.05
N SER A 175 -8.22 -28.57 6.61
CA SER A 175 -8.46 -29.35 5.40
C SER A 175 -8.16 -28.51 4.14
N GLY A 176 -7.93 -29.17 2.99
CA GLY A 176 -7.76 -28.51 1.69
C GLY A 176 -8.88 -27.51 1.38
N PRO A 177 -10.18 -27.87 1.54
CA PRO A 177 -11.29 -26.92 1.40
C PRO A 177 -11.26 -25.75 2.39
N ALA A 178 -10.86 -25.97 3.65
CA ALA A 178 -10.79 -24.91 4.66
C ALA A 178 -9.71 -23.86 4.35
N LEU A 179 -8.71 -24.20 3.54
CA LEU A 179 -7.69 -23.28 3.05
C LEU A 179 -8.15 -22.36 1.91
N GLY A 180 -9.41 -22.48 1.45
CA GLY A 180 -10.07 -21.48 0.60
C GLY A 180 -9.27 -21.06 -0.63
N PHE A 181 -8.65 -22.04 -1.31
CA PHE A 181 -7.68 -21.77 -2.37
C PHE A 181 -8.27 -20.96 -3.53
N GLY A 182 -7.46 -20.04 -4.04
CA GLY A 182 -7.70 -19.34 -5.29
C GLY A 182 -6.44 -19.30 -6.16
N TYR A 183 -6.51 -18.59 -7.28
CA TYR A 183 -5.34 -18.44 -8.14
C TYR A 183 -4.21 -17.70 -7.42
N ARG A 184 -3.10 -18.43 -7.16
CA ARG A 184 -1.91 -17.96 -6.45
C ARG A 184 -2.18 -17.43 -5.02
N ARG A 185 -3.16 -17.98 -4.30
CA ARG A 185 -3.49 -17.60 -2.92
C ARG A 185 -4.14 -18.73 -2.12
N SER A 186 -3.99 -18.67 -0.79
CA SER A 186 -4.73 -19.45 0.20
C SER A 186 -5.35 -18.51 1.26
N ALA A 187 -6.25 -19.05 2.06
CA ALA A 187 -6.87 -18.41 3.23
C ALA A 187 -6.19 -18.82 4.55
N LEU A 188 -4.86 -18.97 4.56
CA LEU A 188 -4.10 -19.19 5.80
C LEU A 188 -4.35 -18.04 6.79
N PRO A 189 -4.53 -18.32 8.10
CA PRO A 189 -4.61 -17.29 9.13
C PRO A 189 -3.36 -16.39 9.14
N ALA A 190 -3.54 -15.10 9.42
CA ALA A 190 -2.44 -14.14 9.44
C ALA A 190 -1.36 -14.55 10.47
N GLY A 191 -0.10 -14.55 10.04
CA GLY A 191 1.04 -14.96 10.87
C GLY A 191 1.14 -16.47 11.16
N ALA A 192 0.27 -17.31 10.59
CA ALA A 192 0.37 -18.76 10.73
C ALA A 192 1.49 -19.37 9.86
N VAL A 193 2.08 -20.46 10.34
CA VAL A 193 3.18 -21.18 9.70
C VAL A 193 2.70 -22.59 9.35
N VAL A 194 2.70 -22.94 8.06
CA VAL A 194 2.52 -24.34 7.63
C VAL A 194 3.72 -25.15 8.07
N VAL A 195 3.50 -26.25 8.81
CA VAL A 195 4.57 -27.13 9.30
C VAL A 195 4.58 -28.50 8.62
N ARG A 196 3.43 -29.00 8.19
CA ARG A 196 3.27 -30.31 7.53
C ARG A 196 2.03 -30.33 6.64
N ALA A 197 2.01 -31.19 5.62
CA ALA A 197 0.86 -31.39 4.73
C ALA A 197 0.70 -32.86 4.34
N ARG A 198 -0.53 -33.28 4.01
CA ARG A 198 -0.81 -34.55 3.30
C ARG A 198 -1.27 -34.25 1.88
N LEU A 199 -0.58 -34.86 0.91
CA LEU A 199 -0.88 -34.75 -0.51
C LEU A 199 -1.38 -36.12 -1.03
N ARG A 200 -2.60 -36.15 -1.58
CA ARG A 200 -3.17 -37.29 -2.29
C ARG A 200 -2.34 -37.63 -3.52
N ALA A 201 -2.19 -38.92 -3.77
CA ALA A 201 -1.62 -39.46 -5.00
C ALA A 201 -2.25 -40.82 -5.29
N ALA A 202 -2.21 -41.26 -6.55
CA ALA A 202 -2.70 -42.59 -6.92
C ALA A 202 -1.54 -43.55 -7.19
N PRO A 203 -1.69 -44.87 -6.93
CA PRO A 203 -0.71 -45.86 -7.35
C PRO A 203 -0.50 -45.88 -8.88
N ALA A 204 0.76 -45.92 -9.32
CA ALA A 204 1.18 -46.07 -10.71
C ALA A 204 2.61 -46.62 -10.81
N ALA A 205 3.05 -46.97 -12.03
CA ALA A 205 4.40 -47.46 -12.25
C ALA A 205 5.45 -46.36 -11.98
N PRO A 206 6.47 -46.60 -11.13
CA PRO A 206 7.57 -45.65 -10.87
C PRO A 206 8.34 -45.19 -12.13
N ALA A 207 8.26 -45.92 -13.24
CA ALA A 207 8.89 -45.53 -14.50
C ALA A 207 8.14 -44.37 -15.16
N ASP A 208 6.82 -44.48 -15.28
CA ASP A 208 5.94 -43.48 -15.92
C ASP A 208 6.00 -42.13 -15.18
N ILE A 209 6.00 -42.17 -13.85
CA ILE A 209 6.09 -40.97 -13.00
C ILE A 209 7.44 -40.27 -13.21
N ARG A 210 8.55 -41.03 -13.25
CA ARG A 210 9.88 -40.48 -13.55
C ARG A 210 9.97 -39.91 -14.97
N GLN A 211 9.32 -40.54 -15.94
CA GLN A 211 9.25 -40.03 -17.32
C GLN A 211 8.50 -38.68 -17.37
N ALA A 212 7.37 -38.56 -16.67
CA ALA A 212 6.62 -37.31 -16.56
C ALA A 212 7.43 -36.19 -15.87
N ILE A 213 8.12 -36.50 -14.76
CA ILE A 213 9.04 -35.58 -14.08
C ILE A 213 10.18 -35.13 -15.00
N ALA A 214 10.78 -36.05 -15.77
CA ALA A 214 11.82 -35.74 -16.74
C ALA A 214 11.33 -34.81 -17.86
N ALA A 215 10.14 -35.07 -18.41
CA ALA A 215 9.52 -34.21 -19.42
C ALA A 215 9.19 -32.80 -18.90
N ILE A 216 8.69 -32.70 -17.67
CA ILE A 216 8.46 -31.42 -16.97
C ILE A 216 9.77 -30.63 -16.81
N ARG A 217 10.83 -31.30 -16.34
CA ARG A 217 12.16 -30.68 -16.18
C ARG A 217 12.74 -30.22 -17.51
N GLN A 218 12.66 -31.05 -18.55
CA GLN A 218 13.13 -30.68 -19.89
C GLN A 218 12.38 -29.47 -20.43
N SER A 219 11.04 -29.50 -20.43
CA SER A 219 10.20 -28.37 -20.86
C SER A 219 10.52 -27.08 -20.10
N ARG A 220 10.80 -27.18 -18.80
CA ARG A 220 11.24 -26.05 -17.98
C ARG A 220 12.63 -25.56 -18.34
N GLU A 221 13.61 -26.46 -18.55
CA GLU A 221 14.97 -26.09 -19.00
C GLU A 221 14.98 -25.50 -20.42
N GLU A 222 14.05 -25.88 -21.29
CA GLU A 222 13.88 -25.31 -22.63
C GLU A 222 13.23 -23.92 -22.58
N SER A 223 12.21 -23.71 -21.75
CA SER A 223 11.42 -22.46 -21.71
C SER A 223 11.92 -21.39 -20.73
N GLN A 224 12.65 -21.75 -19.67
CA GLN A 224 13.00 -20.83 -18.56
C GLN A 224 14.51 -20.66 -18.36
N PRO A 225 14.98 -19.54 -17.76
CA PRO A 225 16.39 -19.31 -17.42
C PRO A 225 16.81 -20.06 -16.13
N THR A 226 16.68 -21.38 -16.11
CA THR A 226 16.81 -22.24 -14.90
C THR A 226 18.18 -22.21 -14.21
N ARG A 227 19.25 -21.77 -14.90
CA ARG A 227 20.63 -21.70 -14.39
C ARG A 227 21.07 -20.30 -13.96
N ALA A 228 20.19 -19.30 -14.05
CA ALA A 228 20.47 -17.92 -13.65
C ALA A 228 20.00 -17.62 -12.22
N ARG A 229 20.51 -16.52 -11.63
CA ARG A 229 19.97 -15.93 -10.41
C ARG A 229 18.68 -15.21 -10.76
N THR A 230 17.51 -15.72 -10.34
CA THR A 230 16.22 -15.21 -10.80
C THR A 230 15.24 -14.97 -9.65
N GLY A 231 14.49 -13.88 -9.74
CA GLY A 231 13.11 -13.92 -9.27
C GLY A 231 12.30 -14.71 -10.30
N GLY A 232 11.50 -15.69 -9.85
CA GLY A 232 10.58 -16.39 -10.75
C GLY A 232 9.56 -15.45 -11.39
N SER A 233 8.69 -15.98 -12.26
CA SER A 233 7.56 -15.28 -12.93
C SER A 233 7.00 -14.10 -12.12
N THR A 234 7.55 -12.90 -12.37
CA THR A 234 7.51 -11.78 -11.43
C THR A 234 6.13 -11.16 -11.36
N PHE A 235 5.44 -11.14 -12.49
CA PHE A 235 4.07 -10.69 -12.62
C PHE A 235 3.14 -11.90 -12.69
N ARG A 236 2.02 -11.83 -11.96
CA ARG A 236 0.90 -12.76 -12.18
C ARG A 236 0.37 -12.55 -13.60
N ASN A 237 -0.09 -13.64 -14.23
CA ASN A 237 -0.88 -13.50 -15.46
C ASN A 237 -2.11 -12.61 -15.18
N PRO A 238 -2.51 -11.77 -16.14
CA PRO A 238 -3.77 -11.03 -16.08
C PRO A 238 -4.96 -11.97 -15.87
N ASP A 239 -6.08 -11.41 -15.43
CA ASP A 239 -7.33 -12.14 -15.40
C ASP A 239 -7.73 -12.57 -16.83
N PRO A 240 -8.12 -13.83 -17.08
CA PRO A 240 -8.54 -14.28 -18.41
C PRO A 240 -9.71 -13.51 -19.03
N SER A 241 -10.54 -12.84 -18.21
CA SER A 241 -11.60 -11.93 -18.67
C SER A 241 -11.08 -10.62 -19.25
N VAL A 242 -9.85 -10.21 -18.88
CA VAL A 242 -9.18 -9.00 -19.38
C VAL A 242 -8.36 -9.32 -20.62
N THR A 243 -7.63 -10.44 -20.64
CA THR A 243 -6.92 -10.93 -21.82
C THR A 243 -6.56 -12.41 -21.71
N ASP A 244 -6.58 -13.09 -22.85
CA ASP A 244 -6.02 -14.42 -23.05
C ASP A 244 -4.49 -14.47 -22.90
N ARG A 245 -3.81 -13.37 -23.20
CA ARG A 245 -2.34 -13.22 -23.18
C ARG A 245 -1.76 -13.36 -21.78
N LYS A 246 -0.64 -14.07 -21.68
CA LYS A 246 0.12 -14.26 -20.45
C LYS A 246 1.02 -13.07 -20.17
N ALA A 247 1.39 -12.87 -18.90
CA ALA A 247 2.20 -11.72 -18.50
C ALA A 247 3.50 -11.60 -19.29
N TRP A 248 4.16 -12.73 -19.60
CA TRP A 248 5.39 -12.74 -20.39
C TRP A 248 5.21 -12.20 -21.81
N GLU A 249 4.06 -12.49 -22.45
CA GLU A 249 3.76 -12.03 -23.80
C GLU A 249 3.52 -10.53 -23.82
N LEU A 250 2.81 -10.01 -22.81
CA LEU A 250 2.58 -8.57 -22.64
C LEU A 250 3.90 -7.81 -22.48
N ILE A 251 4.76 -8.27 -21.57
CA ILE A 251 6.09 -7.68 -21.31
C ILE A 251 6.98 -7.74 -22.56
N ASP A 252 6.91 -8.83 -23.33
CA ASP A 252 7.62 -8.97 -24.60
C ASP A 252 7.13 -7.98 -25.66
N SER A 253 5.80 -7.87 -25.85
CA SER A 253 5.20 -6.90 -26.77
C SER A 253 5.38 -5.44 -26.36
N ALA A 254 5.68 -5.17 -25.09
CA ALA A 254 6.07 -3.84 -24.62
C ALA A 254 7.55 -3.49 -24.95
N GLY A 255 8.30 -4.41 -25.58
CA GLY A 255 9.70 -4.21 -25.94
C GLY A 255 10.68 -4.40 -24.77
N CYS A 256 10.25 -4.97 -23.65
CA CYS A 256 11.08 -5.09 -22.45
C CYS A 256 12.06 -6.26 -22.48
N ARG A 257 12.06 -7.14 -23.50
CA ARG A 257 12.97 -8.30 -23.58
C ARG A 257 14.44 -7.84 -23.58
N GLY A 258 15.22 -8.31 -22.60
CA GLY A 258 16.62 -7.94 -22.45
C GLY A 258 16.87 -6.57 -21.81
N LEU A 259 15.82 -5.83 -21.43
CA LEU A 259 15.94 -4.52 -20.75
C LEU A 259 16.75 -4.66 -19.45
N THR A 260 17.71 -3.77 -19.23
CA THR A 260 18.62 -3.78 -18.07
C THR A 260 18.49 -2.52 -17.24
N MET A 261 18.54 -2.65 -15.92
CA MET A 261 18.64 -1.54 -14.97
C MET A 261 19.39 -2.02 -13.72
N ASP A 262 20.45 -1.32 -13.32
CA ASP A 262 21.18 -1.52 -12.05
C ASP A 262 21.47 -3.00 -11.69
N GLY A 263 22.05 -3.74 -12.64
CA GLY A 263 22.39 -5.16 -12.50
C GLY A 263 21.22 -6.15 -12.61
N ALA A 264 19.98 -5.67 -12.72
CA ALA A 264 18.82 -6.48 -13.06
C ALA A 264 18.57 -6.49 -14.58
N GLN A 265 18.14 -7.62 -15.13
CA GLN A 265 17.80 -7.78 -16.55
C GLN A 265 16.49 -8.57 -16.74
N VAL A 266 15.57 -8.05 -17.57
CA VAL A 266 14.43 -8.83 -18.07
C VAL A 266 14.95 -9.93 -19.00
N SER A 267 14.68 -11.20 -18.67
CA SER A 267 15.28 -12.35 -19.36
C SER A 267 15.03 -12.33 -20.86
N THR A 268 16.11 -12.43 -21.64
CA THR A 268 16.07 -12.63 -23.10
C THR A 268 15.40 -13.92 -23.52
N LYS A 269 15.25 -14.89 -22.60
CA LYS A 269 14.59 -16.18 -22.83
C LYS A 269 13.09 -16.11 -22.56
N HIS A 270 12.68 -15.62 -21.39
CA HIS A 270 11.28 -15.55 -20.99
C HIS A 270 10.97 -14.27 -20.19
N CYS A 271 10.31 -13.30 -20.80
CA CYS A 271 10.23 -11.91 -20.32
C CYS A 271 9.57 -11.69 -18.95
N ASN A 272 8.88 -12.68 -18.38
CA ASN A 272 8.38 -12.61 -17.00
C ASN A 272 9.43 -13.01 -15.93
N PHE A 273 10.66 -13.37 -16.31
CA PHE A 273 11.75 -13.62 -15.37
C PHE A 273 12.70 -12.41 -15.34
N ILE A 274 13.03 -11.95 -14.14
CA ILE A 274 14.10 -10.98 -13.93
C ILE A 274 15.36 -11.74 -13.49
N LEU A 275 16.48 -11.46 -14.15
CA LEU A 275 17.81 -12.02 -13.91
C LEU A 275 18.66 -11.03 -13.12
N ASN A 276 19.47 -11.50 -12.18
CA ASN A 276 20.55 -10.71 -11.58
C ASN A 276 21.84 -11.03 -12.35
N THR A 277 22.42 -10.03 -13.04
CA THR A 277 23.61 -10.19 -13.88
C THR A 277 24.91 -10.34 -13.09
N GLY A 278 24.88 -10.12 -11.78
CA GLY A 278 26.00 -10.29 -10.86
C GLY A 278 25.98 -9.28 -9.71
N ASP A 279 25.45 -8.10 -10.01
CA ASP A 279 25.54 -6.82 -9.32
C ASP A 279 24.18 -6.19 -8.96
N ALA A 280 23.06 -6.89 -9.21
CA ALA A 280 21.73 -6.37 -8.90
C ALA A 280 21.56 -6.07 -7.41
N THR A 281 20.87 -4.98 -7.12
CA THR A 281 20.44 -4.57 -5.78
C THR A 281 18.92 -4.71 -5.62
N ALA A 282 18.43 -4.69 -4.39
CA ALA A 282 17.02 -4.53 -4.05
C ALA A 282 16.79 -3.21 -3.30
N ALA A 283 17.49 -2.16 -3.72
CA ALA A 283 17.29 -0.80 -3.26
C ALA A 283 15.91 -0.29 -3.69
N ALA A 284 15.28 0.53 -2.85
CA ALA A 284 14.15 1.32 -3.29
C ALA A 284 14.66 2.49 -4.15
N PRO A 285 13.91 2.92 -5.19
CA PRO A 285 14.15 4.22 -5.81
C PRO A 285 14.06 5.29 -4.72
N GLY A 286 15.17 5.96 -4.40
CA GLY A 286 15.22 7.02 -3.39
C GLY A 286 16.03 6.76 -2.12
N THR A 287 16.73 5.63 -1.96
CA THR A 287 17.65 5.43 -0.81
C THR A 287 19.11 5.76 -1.20
N PRO A 288 19.73 6.85 -0.69
CA PRO A 288 21.14 7.12 -0.93
C PRO A 288 21.99 6.10 -0.15
N GLY A 289 22.71 5.24 -0.88
CA GLY A 289 23.61 4.26 -0.27
C GLY A 289 24.75 4.94 0.50
N ARG A 290 25.00 4.51 1.74
CA ARG A 290 26.16 4.96 2.53
C ARG A 290 27.47 4.45 1.91
N GLU A 291 28.10 5.34 1.14
CA GLU A 291 29.51 5.42 0.73
C GLU A 291 30.36 4.13 0.68
N ARG A 292 30.71 3.73 -0.57
CA ARG A 292 32.06 3.41 -1.08
C ARG A 292 31.92 3.17 -2.60
N ALA A 293 32.76 3.69 -3.49
CA ALA A 293 33.93 4.56 -3.34
C ALA A 293 34.07 5.51 -4.54
N GLN A 294 34.98 6.48 -4.44
CA GLN A 294 35.25 7.49 -5.47
C GLN A 294 35.75 6.87 -6.78
N ALA A 295 35.07 7.15 -7.91
CA ALA A 295 35.70 7.30 -9.23
C ALA A 295 34.74 7.90 -10.28
N GLY A 296 34.98 9.16 -10.68
CA GLY A 296 34.76 9.61 -12.07
C GLY A 296 33.35 9.99 -12.56
N ALA A 297 33.25 11.24 -13.02
CA ALA A 297 32.40 11.70 -14.14
C ALA A 297 30.86 11.82 -13.97
N ARG A 298 30.39 13.07 -13.79
CA ARG A 298 29.24 13.60 -14.54
C ARG A 298 29.69 13.98 -16.00
N PRO A 299 28.83 14.45 -16.93
CA PRO A 299 28.20 13.57 -17.90
C PRO A 299 28.39 13.99 -19.39
N TYR A 300 27.94 13.12 -20.30
CA TYR A 300 27.45 13.45 -21.67
C TYR A 300 28.50 13.79 -22.79
N ARG A 301 28.72 12.88 -23.76
CA ARG A 301 28.41 13.04 -25.23
C ARG A 301 29.20 12.15 -26.22
N ARG A 302 28.46 11.63 -27.21
CA ARG A 302 28.84 11.33 -28.64
C ARG A 302 29.91 10.24 -28.86
N HIS A 303 30.05 9.58 -30.01
CA HIS A 303 29.75 9.83 -31.45
C HIS A 303 29.31 8.50 -32.15
N ALA A 304 28.92 8.35 -33.44
CA ALA A 304 28.62 9.16 -34.65
C ALA A 304 27.76 8.26 -35.60
N GLY A 305 27.13 8.66 -36.71
CA GLY A 305 26.91 9.94 -37.43
C GLY A 305 25.59 9.78 -38.25
N VAL A 306 25.33 10.22 -39.49
CA VAL A 306 25.88 11.17 -40.51
C VAL A 306 24.64 11.56 -41.39
N GLY A 307 24.43 12.76 -41.93
CA GLY A 307 25.19 14.02 -41.86
C GLY A 307 24.54 15.17 -42.67
N ASN A 308 25.26 16.29 -42.70
CA ASN A 308 25.17 17.48 -43.60
C ASN A 308 23.95 18.46 -43.65
N GLN A 309 24.31 19.70 -43.29
CA GLN A 309 24.09 21.01 -43.95
C GLN A 309 23.21 22.08 -43.25
N ALA A 310 23.62 23.33 -43.51
CA ALA A 310 23.21 24.61 -42.88
C ALA A 310 21.79 25.05 -43.32
N ASP A 311 21.12 26.08 -42.78
CA ASP A 311 21.60 27.41 -42.38
C ASP A 311 20.56 28.18 -41.50
N ARG A 312 20.96 29.36 -40.98
CA ARG A 312 20.27 30.50 -40.31
C ARG A 312 18.78 30.51 -39.81
N PRO A 313 18.43 31.39 -38.85
CA PRO A 313 17.22 31.27 -38.01
C PRO A 313 15.97 32.01 -38.53
N SER A 314 14.79 31.46 -38.23
CA SER A 314 13.48 32.11 -38.45
C SER A 314 12.47 31.80 -37.33
N ARG A 315 11.40 32.62 -37.23
CA ARG A 315 10.45 32.67 -36.09
C ARG A 315 9.24 31.73 -36.26
N HIS A 316 8.85 31.05 -35.16
CA HIS A 316 7.56 30.37 -34.91
C HIS A 316 7.11 29.26 -35.90
N PRO A 317 6.12 28.40 -35.55
CA PRO A 317 5.48 28.13 -34.25
C PRO A 317 5.75 26.69 -33.73
N ILE A 318 5.15 26.33 -32.58
CA ILE A 318 5.15 24.96 -32.05
C ILE A 318 4.21 24.09 -32.91
N PRO A 319 4.65 22.92 -33.43
CA PRO A 319 3.76 21.96 -34.07
C PRO A 319 3.15 21.00 -33.03
N ASP A 320 1.86 20.80 -33.16
CA ASP A 320 1.05 19.84 -32.42
C ASP A 320 1.56 18.39 -32.60
N ARG A 321 1.41 17.55 -31.59
CA ARG A 321 1.78 16.13 -31.61
C ARG A 321 0.80 15.28 -30.80
N ASP A 322 -0.40 15.15 -31.36
CA ASP A 322 -1.34 14.12 -30.94
C ASP A 322 -1.14 12.81 -31.75
N SER A 323 -1.56 11.70 -31.14
CA SER A 323 -1.62 10.33 -31.67
C SER A 323 -0.30 9.59 -31.98
N HIS A 324 -0.05 8.51 -31.22
CA HIS A 324 -0.03 7.12 -31.70
C HIS A 324 0.06 6.12 -30.52
N TRP A 325 -0.94 6.13 -29.64
CA TRP A 325 -1.15 5.05 -28.67
C TRP A 325 -2.06 3.96 -29.28
N GLY A 326 -1.55 2.73 -29.32
CA GLY A 326 -2.23 1.59 -29.95
C GLY A 326 -3.43 1.07 -29.17
N ARG A 327 -4.63 1.52 -29.54
CA ARG A 327 -5.94 0.84 -29.36
C ARG A 327 -6.15 0.05 -28.06
N ARG A 328 -6.42 0.78 -26.97
CA ARG A 328 -7.38 0.31 -25.95
C ARG A 328 -8.70 -0.06 -26.64
N THR A 329 -9.45 -1.01 -26.08
CA THR A 329 -10.90 -1.07 -26.30
C THR A 329 -11.46 0.32 -26.04
N VAL A 330 -12.24 0.86 -26.99
CA VAL A 330 -12.78 2.21 -26.86
C VAL A 330 -13.89 2.18 -25.81
N MET A 331 -13.50 2.32 -24.54
CA MET A 331 -14.34 3.06 -23.61
C MET A 331 -14.52 4.44 -24.25
N THR A 332 -15.74 4.74 -24.66
CA THR A 332 -16.13 6.10 -25.02
C THR A 332 -15.69 7.01 -23.86
N ARG A 333 -14.98 8.10 -24.16
CA ARG A 333 -14.70 9.12 -23.13
C ARG A 333 -16.05 9.46 -22.48
N PRO A 334 -16.15 9.50 -21.14
CA PRO A 334 -17.40 9.83 -20.48
C PRO A 334 -17.88 11.16 -21.04
N ARG A 335 -19.12 11.21 -21.49
CA ARG A 335 -19.68 12.36 -22.20
C ARG A 335 -20.72 13.06 -21.37
N THR A 336 -21.51 12.31 -20.59
CA THR A 336 -22.52 12.85 -19.67
C THR A 336 -22.05 12.77 -18.23
N ILE A 337 -21.95 13.93 -17.57
CA ILE A 337 -21.49 14.05 -16.19
C ILE A 337 -22.62 14.64 -15.34
N THR A 338 -22.92 14.01 -14.21
CA THR A 338 -23.74 14.64 -13.17
C THR A 338 -22.83 15.15 -12.06
N VAL A 339 -22.79 16.47 -11.86
CA VAL A 339 -22.13 17.09 -10.71
C VAL A 339 -23.13 17.10 -9.55
N LEU A 340 -22.83 16.30 -8.53
CA LEU A 340 -23.64 16.20 -7.32
C LEU A 340 -23.18 17.26 -6.31
N THR A 341 -24.08 18.16 -5.92
CA THR A 341 -23.79 19.36 -5.13
C THR A 341 -24.86 19.58 -4.06
N GLY A 342 -24.77 20.65 -3.26
CA GLY A 342 -25.65 20.87 -2.12
C GLY A 342 -25.33 19.92 -0.96
N GLY A 343 -26.22 18.98 -0.66
CA GLY A 343 -26.12 18.09 0.51
C GLY A 343 -26.85 18.64 1.75
N LEU A 344 -26.77 17.85 2.84
CA LEU A 344 -27.43 18.12 4.13
C LEU A 344 -26.48 18.64 5.23
N SER A 345 -25.18 18.71 4.95
CA SER A 345 -24.17 19.15 5.91
C SER A 345 -24.21 20.66 6.16
N ALA A 346 -23.54 21.09 7.22
CA ALA A 346 -23.26 22.52 7.45
C ALA A 346 -22.43 23.15 6.31
N GLU A 347 -21.73 22.33 5.52
CA GLU A 347 -20.82 22.73 4.44
C GLU A 347 -21.53 22.84 3.07
N ARG A 348 -22.87 22.79 3.06
CA ARG A 348 -23.73 22.90 1.86
C ARG A 348 -23.39 24.10 0.97
N THR A 349 -23.02 25.25 1.54
CA THR A 349 -22.65 26.45 0.75
C THR A 349 -21.29 26.30 0.04
N VAL A 350 -20.33 25.63 0.68
CA VAL A 350 -19.03 25.26 0.08
C VAL A 350 -19.23 24.27 -1.05
N SER A 351 -20.08 23.26 -0.84
CA SER A 351 -20.53 22.30 -1.85
C SER A 351 -21.19 22.95 -3.07
N LEU A 352 -22.12 23.90 -2.86
CA LEU A 352 -22.72 24.67 -3.96
C LEU A 352 -21.68 25.50 -4.74
N SER A 353 -20.71 26.10 -4.04
CA SER A 353 -19.62 26.86 -4.67
C SER A 353 -18.68 25.96 -5.49
N SER A 354 -18.23 24.84 -4.93
CA SER A 354 -17.44 23.80 -5.61
C SER A 354 -18.18 23.30 -6.86
N GLY A 355 -19.44 22.90 -6.71
CA GLY A 355 -20.28 22.37 -7.79
C GLY A 355 -20.45 23.37 -8.94
N ALA A 356 -20.62 24.66 -8.66
CA ALA A 356 -20.70 25.69 -9.69
C ALA A 356 -19.39 25.82 -10.49
N GLY A 357 -18.24 25.86 -9.81
CA GLY A 357 -16.92 25.92 -10.45
C GLY A 357 -16.63 24.70 -11.32
N ILE A 358 -16.80 23.50 -10.76
CA ILE A 358 -16.62 22.21 -11.45
C ILE A 358 -17.51 22.14 -12.70
N SER A 359 -18.77 22.55 -12.58
CA SER A 359 -19.74 22.47 -13.68
C SER A 359 -19.43 23.43 -14.83
N ALA A 360 -18.85 24.60 -14.54
CA ALA A 360 -18.38 25.51 -15.58
C ALA A 360 -17.16 24.91 -16.30
N ALA A 361 -16.16 24.49 -15.54
CA ALA A 361 -14.90 23.96 -16.07
C ALA A 361 -15.09 22.67 -16.90
N LEU A 362 -15.97 21.76 -16.49
CA LEU A 362 -16.28 20.56 -17.27
C LEU A 362 -17.03 20.88 -18.57
N ARG A 363 -17.87 21.93 -18.63
CA ARG A 363 -18.50 22.37 -19.88
C ARG A 363 -17.47 22.98 -20.83
N GLU A 364 -16.51 23.74 -20.32
CA GLU A 364 -15.39 24.28 -21.09
C GLU A 364 -14.47 23.18 -21.65
N GLU A 365 -14.27 22.10 -20.90
CA GLU A 365 -13.58 20.87 -21.33
C GLU A 365 -14.41 20.00 -22.30
N GLY A 366 -15.65 20.40 -22.63
CA GLY A 366 -16.49 19.78 -23.66
C GLY A 366 -17.39 18.63 -23.20
N PHE A 367 -17.58 18.45 -21.88
CA PHE A 367 -18.52 17.48 -21.32
C PHE A 367 -19.96 18.03 -21.32
N ASP A 368 -20.95 17.13 -21.45
CA ASP A 368 -22.35 17.44 -21.17
C ASP A 368 -22.58 17.32 -19.66
N VAL A 369 -22.94 18.44 -19.00
CA VAL A 369 -22.92 18.54 -17.53
C VAL A 369 -24.29 18.89 -16.97
N ARG A 370 -24.90 17.92 -16.29
CA ARG A 370 -26.05 18.09 -15.41
C ARG A 370 -25.57 18.45 -14.00
N VAL A 371 -26.32 19.30 -13.30
CA VAL A 371 -26.10 19.59 -11.87
C VAL A 371 -27.28 19.02 -11.10
N LEU A 372 -27.00 18.27 -10.04
CA LEU A 372 -28.00 17.66 -9.17
C LEU A 372 -27.74 18.06 -7.71
N ASP A 373 -28.72 18.72 -7.08
CA ASP A 373 -28.66 19.06 -5.67
C ASP A 373 -29.09 17.85 -4.83
N ALA A 374 -28.18 17.33 -4.02
CA ALA A 374 -28.44 16.23 -3.09
C ALA A 374 -29.23 16.72 -1.87
N GLY A 375 -30.52 16.97 -2.08
CA GLY A 375 -31.48 17.30 -1.02
C GLY A 375 -31.77 16.13 -0.07
N PRO A 376 -32.71 16.30 0.87
CA PRO A 376 -33.04 15.26 1.88
C PRO A 376 -33.76 14.04 1.30
N ASP A 377 -34.31 14.14 0.08
CA ASP A 377 -34.99 13.04 -0.59
C ASP A 377 -33.99 12.21 -1.41
N LEU A 378 -33.46 11.15 -0.79
CA LEU A 378 -32.62 10.16 -1.46
C LEU A 378 -33.35 9.46 -2.63
N GLY A 379 -34.67 9.29 -2.53
CA GLY A 379 -35.48 8.72 -3.60
C GLY A 379 -35.48 9.59 -4.85
N ALA A 380 -35.57 10.91 -4.69
CA ALA A 380 -35.44 11.87 -5.79
C ALA A 380 -34.04 11.85 -6.42
N ILE A 381 -32.96 11.75 -5.63
CA ILE A 381 -31.58 11.63 -6.14
C ILE A 381 -31.42 10.35 -6.98
N VAL A 382 -31.87 9.21 -6.46
CA VAL A 382 -31.80 7.92 -7.16
C VAL A 382 -32.68 7.93 -8.42
N ALA A 383 -33.87 8.55 -8.37
CA ALA A 383 -34.74 8.67 -9.54
C ALA A 383 -34.11 9.53 -10.65
N ASP A 384 -33.48 10.66 -10.30
CA ASP A 384 -32.80 11.53 -11.27
C ASP A 384 -31.61 10.81 -11.93
N LEU A 385 -30.75 10.17 -11.14
CA LEU A 385 -29.61 9.39 -11.65
C LEU A 385 -30.06 8.20 -12.51
N THR A 386 -31.16 7.52 -12.14
CA THR A 386 -31.72 6.39 -12.90
C THR A 386 -32.31 6.83 -14.24
N ALA A 387 -32.92 8.02 -14.28
CA ALA A 387 -33.53 8.59 -15.48
C ALA A 387 -32.49 9.12 -16.47
N HIS A 388 -31.47 9.83 -15.99
CA HIS A 388 -30.47 10.49 -16.84
C HIS A 388 -29.27 9.60 -17.19
N ARG A 389 -28.95 8.59 -16.36
CA ARG A 389 -27.85 7.64 -16.56
C ARG A 389 -26.52 8.31 -16.99
N PRO A 390 -25.94 9.16 -16.13
CA PRO A 390 -24.63 9.76 -16.44
C PRO A 390 -23.55 8.68 -16.57
N ASP A 391 -22.57 8.92 -17.44
CA ASP A 391 -21.38 8.06 -17.54
C ASP A 391 -20.54 8.14 -16.25
N VAL A 392 -20.51 9.30 -15.60
CA VAL A 392 -19.78 9.58 -14.34
C VAL A 392 -20.55 10.56 -13.46
N VAL A 393 -20.53 10.32 -12.14
CA VAL A 393 -20.91 11.33 -11.14
C VAL A 393 -19.67 12.03 -10.58
N PHE A 394 -19.60 13.35 -10.71
CA PHE A 394 -18.63 14.14 -9.96
C PHE A 394 -19.23 14.43 -8.58
N ASN A 395 -18.69 13.82 -7.53
CA ASN A 395 -19.11 14.11 -6.16
C ASN A 395 -18.46 15.42 -5.71
N ALA A 396 -19.26 16.50 -5.63
CA ALA A 396 -18.85 17.83 -5.16
C ALA A 396 -19.53 18.21 -3.83
N LEU A 397 -20.09 17.21 -3.11
CA LEU A 397 -20.61 17.39 -1.76
C LEU A 397 -19.47 17.68 -0.78
N HIS A 398 -19.81 18.26 0.37
CA HIS A 398 -18.88 18.48 1.47
C HIS A 398 -19.46 18.00 2.80
N GLY A 399 -18.59 17.51 3.69
CA GLY A 399 -18.94 16.98 4.99
C GLY A 399 -19.74 15.67 4.95
N ARG A 400 -20.50 15.43 6.02
CA ARG A 400 -21.29 14.20 6.23
C ARG A 400 -22.25 13.91 5.08
N PHE A 401 -22.49 12.63 4.80
CA PHE A 401 -23.14 12.05 3.63
C PHE A 401 -22.40 12.20 2.29
N GLY A 402 -21.58 13.24 2.13
CA GLY A 402 -20.77 13.48 0.93
C GLY A 402 -19.40 12.80 0.97
N GLU A 403 -18.72 12.87 2.12
CA GLU A 403 -17.32 12.45 2.31
C GLU A 403 -17.17 11.18 3.16
N ASP A 404 -18.24 10.68 3.78
CA ASP A 404 -18.23 9.59 4.78
C ASP A 404 -18.50 8.18 4.21
N GLY A 405 -18.66 8.06 2.89
CA GLY A 405 -18.98 6.80 2.21
C GLY A 405 -20.47 6.58 1.94
N SER A 406 -21.38 7.41 2.46
CA SER A 406 -22.83 7.21 2.31
C SER A 406 -23.27 7.32 0.85
N ILE A 407 -22.97 8.43 0.19
CA ILE A 407 -23.33 8.62 -1.23
C ILE A 407 -22.52 7.70 -2.16
N GLN A 408 -21.26 7.42 -1.80
CA GLN A 408 -20.41 6.45 -2.50
C GLN A 408 -21.09 5.08 -2.56
N GLY A 409 -21.70 4.63 -1.47
CA GLY A 409 -22.41 3.34 -1.41
C GLY A 409 -23.67 3.31 -2.27
N VAL A 410 -24.37 4.45 -2.43
CA VAL A 410 -25.50 4.59 -3.35
C VAL A 410 -25.02 4.51 -4.80
N LEU A 411 -23.91 5.19 -5.14
CA LEU A 411 -23.36 5.21 -6.49
C LEU A 411 -22.78 3.85 -6.90
N ASP A 412 -22.08 3.17 -5.99
CA ASP A 412 -21.64 1.77 -6.15
C ASP A 412 -22.85 0.84 -6.35
N TRP A 413 -23.91 0.96 -5.54
CA TRP A 413 -25.14 0.15 -5.71
C TRP A 413 -25.84 0.38 -7.06
N MET A 414 -25.81 1.62 -7.56
CA MET A 414 -26.33 1.97 -8.89
C MET A 414 -25.38 1.60 -10.05
N ASN A 415 -24.18 1.11 -9.75
CA ASN A 415 -23.10 0.83 -10.70
C ASN A 415 -22.74 2.05 -11.57
N ILE A 416 -22.70 3.25 -10.95
CA ILE A 416 -22.34 4.51 -11.61
C ILE A 416 -20.94 4.91 -11.16
N PRO A 417 -19.94 5.00 -12.05
CA PRO A 417 -18.60 5.47 -11.70
C PRO A 417 -18.61 6.89 -11.11
N TYR A 418 -17.78 7.14 -10.10
CA TYR A 418 -17.70 8.45 -9.46
C TYR A 418 -16.28 8.90 -9.14
N THR A 419 -16.10 10.21 -9.00
CA THR A 419 -14.83 10.83 -8.63
C THR A 419 -14.47 10.59 -7.16
N HIS A 420 -13.21 10.80 -6.78
CA HIS A 420 -12.70 10.61 -5.41
C HIS A 420 -12.66 9.14 -4.94
N SER A 421 -12.59 8.95 -3.62
CA SER A 421 -12.36 7.67 -2.95
C SER A 421 -13.64 6.87 -2.71
N GLY A 422 -13.49 5.55 -2.54
CA GLY A 422 -14.61 4.63 -2.35
C GLY A 422 -15.09 4.52 -0.92
N VAL A 423 -16.27 3.89 -0.72
CA VAL A 423 -16.96 3.71 0.57
C VAL A 423 -16.00 3.48 1.74
N ARG A 424 -15.15 2.43 1.66
CA ARG A 424 -14.23 2.07 2.75
C ARG A 424 -13.23 3.20 3.05
N ALA A 425 -12.62 3.79 2.04
CA ALA A 425 -11.59 4.81 2.20
C ALA A 425 -12.20 6.12 2.73
N SER A 426 -13.36 6.52 2.22
CA SER A 426 -14.13 7.67 2.70
C SER A 426 -14.58 7.51 4.15
N ALA A 427 -15.19 6.37 4.51
CA ALA A 427 -15.60 6.09 5.89
C ALA A 427 -14.41 6.03 6.86
N MET A 428 -13.30 5.36 6.47
CA MET A 428 -12.09 5.28 7.29
C MET A 428 -11.38 6.63 7.44
N ALA A 429 -11.44 7.50 6.43
CA ALA A 429 -10.82 8.83 6.48
C ALA A 429 -11.59 9.80 7.39
N MET A 430 -12.92 9.71 7.39
CA MET A 430 -13.78 10.54 8.24
C MET A 430 -13.63 10.18 9.73
N ASP A 431 -13.43 8.90 10.05
CA ASP A 431 -13.15 8.46 11.43
C ASP A 431 -11.65 8.58 11.75
N LYS A 432 -11.30 9.60 12.54
CA LYS A 432 -9.89 9.86 12.92
C LYS A 432 -9.26 8.71 13.70
N ALA A 433 -10.01 7.90 14.46
CA ALA A 433 -9.46 6.73 15.14
C ALA A 433 -9.19 5.58 14.16
N ALA A 434 -10.06 5.36 13.18
CA ALA A 434 -9.86 4.38 12.12
C ALA A 434 -8.68 4.76 11.21
N ALA A 435 -8.65 6.01 10.70
CA ALA A 435 -7.55 6.52 9.88
C ALA A 435 -6.20 6.39 10.59
N ARG A 436 -6.13 6.85 11.84
CA ARG A 436 -4.93 6.78 12.69
C ARG A 436 -4.46 5.34 12.96
N SER A 437 -5.38 4.40 13.10
CA SER A 437 -5.05 2.98 13.26
C SER A 437 -4.44 2.40 11.98
N ALA A 438 -4.98 2.77 10.81
CA ALA A 438 -4.41 2.39 9.51
C ALA A 438 -3.03 3.02 9.27
N PHE A 439 -2.84 4.30 9.63
CA PHE A 439 -1.55 4.98 9.54
C PHE A 439 -0.48 4.32 10.43
N ARG A 440 -0.83 3.98 11.68
CA ARG A 440 0.06 3.24 12.60
C ARG A 440 0.45 1.87 12.05
N ALA A 441 -0.52 1.11 11.54
CA ALA A 441 -0.27 -0.20 10.92
C ALA A 441 0.62 -0.11 9.66
N ALA A 442 0.61 1.04 8.98
CA ALA A 442 1.48 1.34 7.83
C ALA A 442 2.84 1.98 8.21
N GLY A 443 3.15 2.12 9.51
CA GLY A 443 4.40 2.74 9.98
C GLY A 443 4.48 4.26 9.78
N LEU A 444 3.34 4.93 9.58
CA LEU A 444 3.28 6.37 9.29
C LEU A 444 3.22 7.22 10.58
N PRO A 445 3.82 8.42 10.60
CA PRO A 445 3.91 9.23 11.79
C PRO A 445 2.56 9.88 12.12
N VAL A 446 2.00 9.48 13.26
CA VAL A 446 0.81 10.10 13.87
C VAL A 446 1.16 10.60 15.28
N ALA A 447 0.38 11.53 15.80
CA ALA A 447 0.56 12.04 17.16
C ALA A 447 0.36 10.92 18.19
N GLN A 448 1.14 10.90 19.27
CA GLN A 448 0.90 10.06 20.45
C GLN A 448 -0.46 10.38 21.08
N GLY A 449 -1.07 9.40 21.74
CA GLY A 449 -2.44 9.52 22.29
C GLY A 449 -3.36 8.36 21.91
N GLY A 450 -4.67 8.57 22.06
CA GLY A 450 -5.69 7.53 21.86
C GLY A 450 -7.12 8.04 22.05
N VAL A 451 -8.07 7.12 21.90
CA VAL A 451 -9.50 7.40 22.13
C VAL A 451 -9.81 7.25 23.62
N ILE A 452 -10.55 8.20 24.19
CA ILE A 452 -11.05 8.16 25.57
C ILE A 452 -12.57 8.27 25.59
N ALA A 453 -13.20 7.84 26.69
CA ALA A 453 -14.57 8.22 26.99
C ALA A 453 -14.60 9.63 27.59
N ILE A 454 -15.54 10.46 27.15
CA ILE A 454 -15.70 11.84 27.64
C ILE A 454 -16.07 11.88 29.13
N ALA A 455 -16.79 10.86 29.61
CA ALA A 455 -17.14 10.75 31.03
C ALA A 455 -15.91 10.63 31.95
N ASP A 456 -14.80 10.07 31.46
CA ASP A 456 -13.56 9.90 32.23
C ASP A 456 -12.67 11.16 32.18
N PHE A 457 -12.88 12.04 31.19
CA PHE A 457 -12.02 13.20 30.92
C PHE A 457 -11.90 14.21 32.08
N PRO A 458 -12.94 14.52 32.88
CA PRO A 458 -12.79 15.43 34.02
C PRO A 458 -11.79 14.93 35.08
N ALA A 459 -11.66 13.61 35.26
CA ALA A 459 -11.00 13.00 36.41
C ALA A 459 -9.47 13.21 36.42
N ALA A 460 -8.81 13.10 35.27
CA ALA A 460 -7.36 13.24 35.14
C ALA A 460 -6.96 13.69 33.73
N ASP A 461 -5.74 14.23 33.58
CA ASP A 461 -5.18 14.49 32.26
C ASP A 461 -4.80 13.16 31.57
N PRO A 462 -5.37 12.83 30.39
CA PRO A 462 -5.07 11.61 29.64
C PRO A 462 -3.67 11.59 29.01
N LEU A 463 -3.03 12.76 28.86
CA LEU A 463 -1.66 12.94 28.37
C LEU A 463 -1.00 14.10 29.13
N PRO A 464 0.34 14.16 29.22
CA PRO A 464 1.04 15.36 29.67
C PRO A 464 0.65 16.57 28.81
N ALA A 465 0.26 17.67 29.44
CA ALA A 465 -0.08 18.89 28.73
C ALA A 465 1.19 19.58 28.14
N PRO A 466 1.09 20.25 26.98
CA PRO A 466 -0.11 20.48 26.18
C PRO A 466 -0.56 19.28 25.35
N TYR A 467 -1.87 19.08 25.26
CA TYR A 467 -2.51 18.08 24.38
C TYR A 467 -3.76 18.66 23.72
N VAL A 468 -4.22 18.00 22.67
CA VAL A 468 -5.43 18.34 21.90
C VAL A 468 -6.49 17.29 22.19
N ILE A 469 -7.74 17.71 22.39
CA ILE A 469 -8.92 16.83 22.38
C ILE A 469 -9.82 17.23 21.20
N LYS A 470 -10.29 16.24 20.41
CA LYS A 470 -11.09 16.47 19.21
C LYS A 470 -12.12 15.37 18.92
N PRO A 471 -13.24 15.66 18.25
CA PRO A 471 -14.21 14.66 17.85
C PRO A 471 -13.65 13.68 16.82
N LEU A 472 -14.11 12.42 16.90
CA LEU A 472 -13.71 11.37 15.95
C LEU A 472 -14.11 11.74 14.51
N ASN A 473 -15.37 12.13 14.30
CA ASN A 473 -16.03 12.09 13.00
C ASN A 473 -16.48 13.48 12.47
N GLU A 474 -15.99 14.58 13.08
CA GLU A 474 -16.30 15.94 12.62
C GLU A 474 -15.17 16.52 11.76
N GLY A 475 -15.54 17.23 10.69
CA GLY A 475 -14.60 17.91 9.80
C GLY A 475 -14.20 19.32 10.29
N SER A 476 -13.41 20.02 9.47
CA SER A 476 -13.21 21.48 9.54
C SER A 476 -12.85 22.05 10.92
N SER A 477 -12.10 21.29 11.73
CA SER A 477 -11.61 21.67 13.06
C SER A 477 -12.71 21.92 14.11
N VAL A 478 -13.94 21.45 13.86
CA VAL A 478 -15.07 21.58 14.80
C VAL A 478 -14.81 20.77 16.07
N GLY A 479 -15.06 21.38 17.24
CA GLY A 479 -14.89 20.75 18.55
C GLY A 479 -13.43 20.48 18.98
N VAL A 480 -12.45 21.00 18.26
CA VAL A 480 -11.02 20.87 18.62
C VAL A 480 -10.68 21.83 19.76
N GLU A 481 -10.17 21.30 20.87
CA GLU A 481 -9.77 22.07 22.06
C GLU A 481 -8.31 21.75 22.45
N ILE A 482 -7.54 22.79 22.79
CA ILE A 482 -6.15 22.66 23.23
C ILE A 482 -6.10 22.85 24.75
N VAL A 483 -5.74 21.79 25.47
CA VAL A 483 -5.52 21.84 26.92
C VAL A 483 -4.06 22.20 27.18
N ARG A 484 -3.84 23.38 27.78
CA ARG A 484 -2.49 23.89 28.11
C ARG A 484 -2.12 23.54 29.56
N PRO A 485 -0.81 23.43 29.90
CA PRO A 485 -0.36 23.21 31.27
C PRO A 485 -0.98 24.18 32.28
N GLY A 486 -1.41 23.67 33.44
CA GLY A 486 -2.02 24.47 34.50
C GLY A 486 -3.46 24.93 34.25
N THR A 487 -4.10 24.55 33.14
CA THR A 487 -5.51 24.90 32.88
C THR A 487 -6.48 23.90 33.52
N ASN A 488 -7.51 24.40 34.21
CA ASN A 488 -8.59 23.57 34.77
C ASN A 488 -9.83 23.57 33.86
N ARG A 489 -9.66 23.21 32.58
CA ARG A 489 -10.72 23.27 31.56
C ARG A 489 -11.44 21.93 31.30
N ARG A 490 -10.93 20.79 31.80
CA ARG A 490 -11.44 19.45 31.46
C ARG A 490 -12.93 19.26 31.76
N ALA A 491 -13.39 19.67 32.93
CA ALA A 491 -14.81 19.61 33.31
C ALA A 491 -15.69 20.43 32.34
N ALA A 492 -15.35 21.70 32.11
CA ALA A 492 -16.09 22.57 31.19
C ALA A 492 -16.10 22.07 29.73
N ILE A 493 -15.02 21.43 29.27
CA ILE A 493 -14.96 20.78 27.94
C ILE A 493 -15.88 19.56 27.88
N ALA A 494 -15.91 18.73 28.93
CA ALA A 494 -16.79 17.56 29.00
C ALA A 494 -18.27 17.98 29.11
N ASP A 495 -18.59 18.99 29.92
CA ASP A 495 -19.95 19.52 30.10
C ASP A 495 -20.50 20.15 28.80
N ALA A 496 -19.63 20.74 27.97
CA ALA A 496 -19.97 21.31 26.67
C ALA A 496 -19.94 20.29 25.50
N TRP A 497 -19.59 19.02 25.76
CA TRP A 497 -19.34 18.04 24.70
C TRP A 497 -20.61 17.46 24.11
N THR A 498 -20.85 17.71 22.82
CA THR A 498 -22.06 17.25 22.10
C THR A 498 -21.78 16.19 21.03
N TYR A 499 -20.51 15.84 20.80
CA TYR A 499 -20.06 15.01 19.66
C TYR A 499 -20.07 13.49 19.94
N GLY A 500 -20.89 13.04 20.89
CA GLY A 500 -20.98 11.64 21.32
C GLY A 500 -20.05 11.26 22.47
N PRO A 501 -20.04 9.98 22.92
CA PRO A 501 -19.41 9.56 24.17
C PRO A 501 -17.88 9.43 24.11
N LEU A 502 -17.27 9.53 22.93
CA LEU A 502 -15.85 9.30 22.69
C LEU A 502 -15.17 10.54 22.09
N ALA A 503 -13.90 10.73 22.45
CA ALA A 503 -13.04 11.74 21.85
C ALA A 503 -11.64 11.18 21.57
N LEU A 504 -10.97 11.71 20.56
CA LEU A 504 -9.56 11.46 20.30
C LEU A 504 -8.73 12.52 21.03
N VAL A 505 -7.80 12.06 21.86
CA VAL A 505 -6.81 12.90 22.52
C VAL A 505 -5.43 12.62 21.94
N GLU A 506 -4.70 13.67 21.59
CA GLU A 506 -3.38 13.60 20.98
C GLU A 506 -2.39 14.60 21.59
N GLU A 507 -1.09 14.29 21.57
CA GLU A 507 -0.04 15.26 21.91
C GLU A 507 -0.17 16.53 21.06
N PHE A 508 0.11 17.69 21.64
CA PHE A 508 0.14 18.94 20.88
C PHE A 508 1.45 19.06 20.09
N ILE A 509 1.36 19.05 18.76
CA ILE A 509 2.50 19.26 17.86
C ILE A 509 2.61 20.75 17.51
N PRO A 510 3.65 21.49 17.98
CA PRO A 510 3.85 22.90 17.67
C PRO A 510 4.32 23.11 16.21
N GLY A 511 4.73 24.33 15.86
CA GLY A 511 5.19 24.68 14.51
C GLY A 511 4.07 24.98 13.52
N ARG A 512 4.27 24.62 12.25
CA ARG A 512 3.41 24.98 11.10
C ARG A 512 2.39 23.90 10.76
N GLU A 513 1.41 24.27 9.93
CA GLU A 513 0.49 23.33 9.29
C GLU A 513 0.83 23.23 7.81
N LEU A 514 0.99 22.00 7.31
CA LEU A 514 1.31 21.75 5.91
C LEU A 514 0.23 20.88 5.27
N THR A 515 0.06 21.00 3.96
CA THR A 515 -0.80 20.09 3.21
C THR A 515 -0.18 19.62 1.90
N VAL A 516 -0.54 18.41 1.47
CA VAL A 516 -0.11 17.79 0.22
C VAL A 516 -1.30 17.15 -0.48
N GLY A 517 -1.62 17.64 -1.67
CA GLY A 517 -2.54 17.02 -2.62
C GLY A 517 -1.90 15.83 -3.32
N VAL A 518 -2.67 14.75 -3.46
CA VAL A 518 -2.30 13.53 -4.19
C VAL A 518 -3.30 13.34 -5.32
N MET A 519 -2.81 13.11 -6.54
CA MET A 519 -3.60 12.74 -7.71
C MET A 519 -3.17 11.34 -8.16
N GLY A 520 -4.02 10.34 -7.91
CA GLY A 520 -3.71 8.94 -8.18
C GLY A 520 -2.60 8.45 -7.27
N ASP A 521 -1.45 8.09 -7.84
CA ASP A 521 -0.27 7.61 -7.12
C ASP A 521 0.82 8.67 -6.92
N ARG A 522 0.56 9.92 -7.32
CA ARG A 522 1.51 11.04 -7.34
C ARG A 522 1.09 12.19 -6.41
N ALA A 523 1.99 12.63 -5.54
CA ALA A 523 1.86 13.92 -4.84
C ALA A 523 2.13 15.10 -5.79
N LEU A 524 1.47 16.23 -5.54
CA LEU A 524 1.63 17.46 -6.31
C LEU A 524 2.80 18.29 -5.78
N THR A 525 2.62 18.90 -4.61
CA THR A 525 3.57 19.79 -3.96
C THR A 525 3.15 19.99 -2.49
N VAL A 526 3.93 20.71 -1.70
CA VAL A 526 3.57 21.06 -0.31
C VAL A 526 3.09 22.50 -0.27
N THR A 527 1.95 22.75 0.36
CA THR A 527 1.53 24.10 0.78
C THR A 527 1.84 24.28 2.27
N ASP A 528 2.45 25.41 2.64
CA ASP A 528 2.53 25.86 4.02
C ASP A 528 1.34 26.78 4.30
N ILE A 529 0.53 26.40 5.29
CA ILE A 529 -0.70 27.08 5.70
C ILE A 529 -0.41 27.84 6.99
N THR A 530 -0.36 29.16 6.90
CA THR A 530 -0.29 30.04 8.07
C THR A 530 -1.69 30.65 8.30
N PRO A 531 -2.40 30.32 9.40
CA PRO A 531 -3.60 31.05 9.80
C PRO A 531 -3.31 32.55 9.91
N ASN A 532 -4.26 33.41 9.54
CA ASN A 532 -4.02 34.85 9.57
C ASN A 532 -4.40 35.43 10.95
N PRO A 533 -3.43 35.88 11.79
CA PRO A 533 -3.74 36.42 13.11
C PRO A 533 -4.49 37.76 13.02
N ASP A 534 -4.25 38.54 11.95
CA ASP A 534 -4.93 39.81 11.69
C ASP A 534 -6.42 39.61 11.34
N ALA A 535 -6.82 38.38 10.98
CA ALA A 535 -8.22 37.97 10.82
C ALA A 535 -8.82 37.33 12.09
N GLY A 536 -8.05 37.22 13.18
CA GLY A 536 -8.51 36.69 14.47
C GLY A 536 -8.33 35.18 14.67
N HIS A 537 -7.58 34.49 13.80
CA HIS A 537 -7.42 33.03 13.85
C HIS A 537 -6.04 32.60 14.41
N GLU A 538 -6.03 31.94 15.57
CA GLU A 538 -4.82 31.33 16.15
C GLU A 538 -4.47 29.95 15.54
N PHE A 539 -5.42 29.30 14.85
CA PHE A 539 -5.26 27.98 14.23
C PHE A 539 -6.12 27.85 12.96
N TYR A 540 -5.92 26.79 12.16
CA TYR A 540 -6.62 26.61 10.87
C TYR A 540 -8.04 26.04 11.07
N ASP A 541 -8.93 26.88 11.57
CA ASP A 541 -10.36 26.58 11.79
C ASP A 541 -11.21 26.72 10.50
N TYR A 542 -12.52 26.45 10.62
CA TYR A 542 -13.48 26.58 9.51
C TYR A 542 -13.48 27.98 8.86
N ALA A 543 -13.37 29.04 9.65
CA ALA A 543 -13.37 30.41 9.14
C ALA A 543 -12.03 30.72 8.46
N ALA A 544 -10.89 30.29 9.01
CA ALA A 544 -9.59 30.39 8.36
C ALA A 544 -9.51 29.62 7.02
N LYS A 545 -10.26 28.50 6.90
CA LYS A 545 -10.36 27.65 5.69
C LYS A 545 -11.20 28.26 4.57
N TYR A 546 -12.29 28.97 4.88
CA TYR A 546 -13.29 29.38 3.90
C TYR A 546 -13.54 30.89 3.77
N GLN A 547 -13.06 31.72 4.70
CA GLN A 547 -13.10 33.18 4.54
C GLN A 547 -11.94 33.68 3.68
N ASN A 548 -12.21 34.60 2.76
CA ASN A 548 -11.18 35.21 1.93
C ASN A 548 -10.20 36.02 2.80
N GLY A 549 -8.93 35.61 2.84
CA GLY A 549 -7.91 36.19 3.72
C GLY A 549 -7.82 35.58 5.12
N GLY A 550 -8.59 34.53 5.45
CA GLY A 550 -8.51 33.84 6.75
C GLY A 550 -7.20 33.07 6.98
N SER A 551 -6.46 32.78 5.90
CA SER A 551 -5.14 32.14 5.93
C SER A 551 -4.24 32.67 4.81
N ARG A 552 -2.94 32.49 4.98
CA ARG A 552 -1.90 32.76 3.99
C ARG A 552 -1.27 31.43 3.57
N HIS A 553 -1.28 31.17 2.27
CA HIS A 553 -0.64 29.99 1.68
C HIS A 553 0.74 30.36 1.14
N ILE A 554 1.73 29.49 1.34
CA ILE A 554 3.04 29.56 0.68
C ILE A 554 3.22 28.29 -0.14
N LEU A 555 3.30 28.46 -1.45
CA LEU A 555 3.30 27.39 -2.44
C LEU A 555 4.38 27.63 -3.52
N PRO A 556 5.35 26.72 -3.71
CA PRO A 556 5.71 25.62 -2.80
C PRO A 556 6.13 26.11 -1.41
N ALA A 557 5.88 25.28 -0.40
CA ALA A 557 6.24 25.53 0.99
C ALA A 557 7.73 25.84 1.18
N ARG A 558 8.05 26.86 1.98
CA ARG A 558 9.42 27.23 2.34
C ARG A 558 9.83 26.50 3.62
N ILE A 559 10.13 25.23 3.48
CA ILE A 559 10.55 24.31 4.55
C ILE A 559 11.89 23.65 4.19
N HIS A 560 12.45 22.84 5.10
CA HIS A 560 13.68 22.09 4.82
C HIS A 560 13.48 21.14 3.62
N PRO A 561 14.42 21.01 2.67
CA PRO A 561 14.25 20.19 1.47
C PRO A 561 13.85 18.74 1.76
N ASP A 562 14.47 18.11 2.76
CA ASP A 562 14.14 16.73 3.13
C ASP A 562 12.75 16.62 3.77
N ALA A 563 12.29 17.65 4.49
CA ALA A 563 10.92 17.70 5.02
C ALA A 563 9.89 17.86 3.89
N PHE A 564 10.23 18.65 2.86
CA PHE A 564 9.41 18.77 1.67
C PHE A 564 9.28 17.44 0.93
N ALA A 565 10.39 16.74 0.68
CA ALA A 565 10.37 15.40 0.09
C ALA A 565 9.58 14.40 0.96
N GLN A 566 9.84 14.36 2.26
CA GLN A 566 9.15 13.48 3.20
C GLN A 566 7.64 13.74 3.25
N ALA A 567 7.18 14.99 3.18
CA ALA A 567 5.75 15.30 3.15
C ALA A 567 5.07 14.75 1.89
N LEU A 568 5.73 14.79 0.73
CA LEU A 568 5.22 14.19 -0.52
C LEU A 568 5.10 12.67 -0.40
N ASP A 569 6.16 12.00 0.09
CA ASP A 569 6.19 10.55 0.24
C ASP A 569 5.17 10.06 1.28
N LEU A 570 5.06 10.74 2.42
CA LEU A 570 4.09 10.44 3.46
C LEU A 570 2.65 10.63 2.99
N ALA A 571 2.36 11.64 2.16
CA ALA A 571 1.02 11.86 1.62
C ALA A 571 0.59 10.74 0.66
N VAL A 572 1.50 10.28 -0.21
CA VAL A 572 1.26 9.13 -1.09
C VAL A 572 1.11 7.84 -0.27
N ALA A 573 1.89 7.67 0.79
CA ALA A 573 1.77 6.52 1.68
C ALA A 573 0.46 6.52 2.47
N ALA A 574 0.01 7.67 2.98
CA ALA A 574 -1.26 7.85 3.68
C ALA A 574 -2.47 7.58 2.77
N HIS A 575 -2.44 8.12 1.54
CA HIS A 575 -3.42 7.83 0.49
C HIS A 575 -3.54 6.31 0.24
N ARG A 576 -2.41 5.62 0.11
CA ARG A 576 -2.36 4.15 -0.09
C ARG A 576 -2.83 3.37 1.14
N ALA A 577 -2.49 3.81 2.36
CA ALA A 577 -2.83 3.13 3.60
C ALA A 577 -4.35 3.06 3.85
N LEU A 578 -5.11 4.10 3.48
CA LEU A 578 -6.58 4.09 3.54
C LEU A 578 -7.24 3.40 2.33
N GLY A 579 -6.48 3.15 1.26
CA GLY A 579 -7.01 2.67 -0.01
C GLY A 579 -7.80 3.75 -0.78
N CYS A 580 -7.39 5.01 -0.64
CA CYS A 580 -7.90 6.11 -1.46
C CYS A 580 -7.64 5.84 -2.95
N ALA A 581 -8.39 6.53 -3.82
CA ALA A 581 -8.00 6.73 -5.22
C ALA A 581 -8.69 7.99 -5.76
N GLY A 582 -8.36 8.40 -6.99
CA GLY A 582 -8.71 9.74 -7.49
C GLY A 582 -7.82 10.79 -6.83
N ALA A 583 -8.39 11.92 -6.46
CA ALA A 583 -7.67 12.96 -5.71
C ALA A 583 -7.92 12.87 -4.20
N SER A 584 -6.91 13.15 -3.39
CA SER A 584 -7.04 13.35 -1.94
C SER A 584 -6.08 14.43 -1.45
N ARG A 585 -6.17 14.83 -0.19
CA ARG A 585 -5.26 15.76 0.46
C ARG A 585 -4.84 15.21 1.82
N THR A 586 -3.54 15.25 2.14
CA THR A 586 -3.01 14.86 3.46
C THR A 586 -2.56 16.10 4.20
N ASP A 587 -3.08 16.28 5.42
CA ASP A 587 -2.79 17.44 6.25
C ASP A 587 -1.84 17.04 7.39
N PHE A 588 -0.86 17.89 7.68
CA PHE A 588 0.24 17.61 8.60
C PHE A 588 0.45 18.73 9.61
N ARG A 589 0.86 18.37 10.83
CA ARG A 589 1.64 19.26 11.70
C ARG A 589 3.12 19.11 11.39
N TYR A 590 3.83 20.22 11.35
CA TYR A 590 5.25 20.30 11.07
C TYR A 590 5.94 21.09 12.18
N ASP A 591 6.56 20.36 13.11
CA ASP A 591 7.34 20.96 14.19
C ASP A 591 8.78 21.21 13.72
N ASP A 592 9.05 22.47 13.39
CA ASP A 592 10.36 23.04 13.10
C ASP A 592 10.89 23.93 14.23
N THR A 593 10.25 23.91 15.41
CA THR A 593 10.55 24.87 16.49
C THR A 593 11.88 24.59 17.22
N GLN A 594 12.38 23.36 17.13
CA GLN A 594 13.60 22.91 17.83
C GLN A 594 14.62 22.20 16.92
N CYS A 595 14.46 22.28 15.59
CA CYS A 595 15.28 21.50 14.65
C CYS A 595 16.58 22.18 14.20
N GLY A 596 16.75 23.49 14.42
CA GLY A 596 17.85 24.26 13.83
C GLY A 596 17.82 24.15 12.30
N ASP A 597 18.94 23.78 11.68
CA ASP A 597 19.02 23.52 10.24
C ASP A 597 18.47 22.14 9.81
N GLY A 598 17.95 21.33 10.75
CA GLY A 598 17.42 19.99 10.47
C GLY A 598 15.99 19.96 9.89
N PRO A 599 15.50 18.78 9.47
CA PRO A 599 14.23 18.62 8.76
C PRO A 599 12.96 18.69 9.62
N GLY A 600 13.03 19.06 10.91
CA GLY A 600 11.86 19.07 11.79
C GLY A 600 11.20 17.71 12.00
N ARG A 601 9.96 17.72 12.51
CA ARG A 601 9.10 16.54 12.70
C ARG A 601 7.78 16.72 11.97
N LEU A 602 7.51 15.86 11.00
CA LEU A 602 6.19 15.75 10.35
C LEU A 602 5.29 14.75 11.07
N VAL A 603 4.03 15.12 11.25
CA VAL A 603 2.98 14.28 11.86
C VAL A 603 1.70 14.42 11.05
N ILE A 604 1.16 13.31 10.55
CA ILE A 604 -0.12 13.28 9.83
C ILE A 604 -1.25 13.58 10.81
N LEU A 605 -2.13 14.51 10.44
CA LEU A 605 -3.38 14.80 11.14
C LEU A 605 -4.54 13.98 10.58
N GLU A 606 -4.77 14.10 9.28
CA GLU A 606 -5.90 13.52 8.57
C GLU A 606 -5.64 13.44 7.07
N VAL A 607 -6.43 12.63 6.36
CA VAL A 607 -6.51 12.62 4.90
C VAL A 607 -7.92 13.01 4.51
N ASN A 608 -8.09 14.15 3.85
CA ASN A 608 -9.35 14.48 3.22
C ASN A 608 -9.46 13.72 1.88
N THR A 609 -10.51 12.91 1.73
CA THR A 609 -10.72 12.07 0.53
C THR A 609 -11.46 12.77 -0.61
N GLN A 610 -12.00 13.95 -0.37
CA GLN A 610 -12.80 14.76 -1.30
C GLN A 610 -12.47 16.25 -1.09
N PRO A 611 -11.23 16.66 -1.41
CA PRO A 611 -10.76 18.01 -1.11
C PRO A 611 -11.57 19.06 -1.89
N GLY A 612 -11.72 20.24 -1.28
CA GLY A 612 -12.45 21.36 -1.88
C GLY A 612 -11.98 21.73 -3.29
N MET A 613 -12.92 22.24 -4.07
CA MET A 613 -12.74 22.67 -5.47
C MET A 613 -13.20 24.12 -5.69
N THR A 614 -13.30 24.91 -4.62
CA THR A 614 -13.59 26.36 -4.68
C THR A 614 -12.37 27.16 -5.18
N PRO A 615 -12.52 28.46 -5.54
CA PRO A 615 -11.38 29.30 -5.97
C PRO A 615 -10.24 29.47 -4.96
N THR A 616 -10.51 29.23 -3.66
CA THR A 616 -9.51 29.28 -2.57
C THR A 616 -9.02 27.90 -2.15
N SER A 617 -9.45 26.83 -2.83
CA SER A 617 -9.15 25.46 -2.41
C SER A 617 -7.75 24.98 -2.79
N LEU A 618 -7.13 24.27 -1.85
CA LEU A 618 -5.73 23.88 -1.89
C LEU A 618 -5.39 22.87 -3.00
N LEU A 619 -6.28 21.93 -3.34
CA LEU A 619 -6.00 20.97 -4.42
C LEU A 619 -5.89 21.67 -5.80
N PRO A 620 -6.86 22.50 -6.23
CA PRO A 620 -6.72 23.38 -7.38
C PRO A 620 -5.44 24.24 -7.37
N GLU A 621 -5.10 24.84 -6.24
CA GLU A 621 -3.93 25.72 -6.10
C GLU A 621 -2.62 24.94 -6.37
N GLN A 622 -2.47 23.78 -5.73
CA GLN A 622 -1.33 22.88 -5.93
C GLN A 622 -1.24 22.32 -7.35
N ALA A 623 -2.38 21.95 -7.95
CA ALA A 623 -2.45 21.49 -9.34
C ALA A 623 -1.98 22.60 -10.30
N GLY A 624 -2.44 23.83 -10.10
CA GLY A 624 -2.03 25.00 -10.87
C GLY A 624 -0.52 25.27 -10.77
N ALA A 625 0.05 25.21 -9.57
CA ALA A 625 1.51 25.34 -9.38
C ALA A 625 2.31 24.20 -10.04
N CYS A 626 1.70 23.02 -10.21
CA CYS A 626 2.25 21.89 -10.95
C CYS A 626 2.00 21.96 -12.48
N GLY A 627 1.43 23.05 -12.99
CA GLY A 627 1.13 23.24 -14.41
C GLY A 627 -0.14 22.54 -14.90
N ILE A 628 -1.06 22.19 -14.00
CA ILE A 628 -2.34 21.53 -14.30
C ILE A 628 -3.47 22.56 -14.09
N PRO A 629 -4.08 23.11 -15.16
CA PRO A 629 -5.23 24.02 -15.05
C PRO A 629 -6.44 23.36 -14.39
N TYR A 630 -7.32 24.16 -13.80
CA TYR A 630 -8.52 23.68 -13.10
C TYR A 630 -9.44 22.81 -13.97
N GLY A 631 -9.67 23.18 -15.25
CA GLY A 631 -10.39 22.34 -16.22
C GLY A 631 -9.72 20.98 -16.42
N ALA A 632 -8.41 20.97 -16.64
CA ALA A 632 -7.64 19.74 -16.82
C ALA A 632 -7.64 18.84 -15.58
N LEU A 633 -7.66 19.43 -14.37
CA LEU A 633 -7.87 18.71 -13.11
C LEU A 633 -9.26 18.07 -13.05
N CYS A 634 -10.32 18.84 -13.30
CA CYS A 634 -11.70 18.33 -13.31
C CYS A 634 -11.89 17.21 -14.35
N ARG A 635 -11.36 17.39 -15.57
CA ARG A 635 -11.31 16.38 -16.62
C ARG A 635 -10.58 15.12 -16.17
N TRP A 636 -9.39 15.25 -15.60
CA TRP A 636 -8.61 14.10 -15.10
C TRP A 636 -9.40 13.31 -14.04
N MET A 637 -10.06 14.00 -13.10
CA MET A 637 -10.87 13.36 -12.06
C MET A 637 -12.02 12.54 -12.65
N VAL A 638 -12.71 13.09 -13.66
CA VAL A 638 -13.77 12.39 -14.41
C VAL A 638 -13.23 11.19 -15.19
N GLU A 639 -12.10 11.34 -15.88
CA GLU A 639 -11.49 10.25 -16.67
C GLU A 639 -10.91 9.12 -15.80
N HIS A 640 -10.72 9.35 -14.50
CA HIS A 640 -10.25 8.37 -13.50
C HIS A 640 -11.35 7.98 -12.48
N ALA A 641 -12.60 8.37 -12.73
CA ALA A 641 -13.74 7.92 -11.94
C ALA A 641 -13.95 6.41 -12.09
N ALA A 642 -14.39 5.76 -11.01
CA ALA A 642 -14.58 4.30 -10.98
C ALA A 642 -15.77 3.90 -10.11
N CYS A 643 -16.45 2.83 -10.49
CA CYS A 643 -17.31 2.05 -9.60
C CYS A 643 -16.44 0.99 -8.90
N ARG A 644 -16.72 0.68 -7.64
CA ARG A 644 -15.84 -0.11 -6.75
C ARG A 644 -16.50 -1.34 -6.14
N THR A 645 -17.60 -1.77 -6.75
CA THR A 645 -18.32 -3.04 -6.54
C THR A 645 -17.50 -4.27 -6.92
#